data_AF-A0A1A3CTV0-F1
#
_entry.id   AF-A0A1A3CTV0-F1
#
_cell.length_a   1.000
_cell.length_b   1.000
_cell.length_c   1.000
_cell.angle_alpha   90.00
_cell.angle_beta   90.00
_cell.angle_gamma   90.00
#
_symmetry.space_group_name_H-M   'P 1'
#
loop_
_entity.id
_entity.type
_entity.pdbx_description
1 polymer ?
#
loop_
_entity_poly.entity_id
_entity_poly.type
_entity_poly.pdbx_seq_one_letter_code
_entity_poly.pdbx_strand_id
1 'polypeptide(L)'
;MRLRHISVGRLFAEAGGDPWAVNASLQRGRPDEIASLGQAFHDAGQRTAEADAAFEEARRRFKASWNRGNGDHPINDAAEVRRATQSLGIQAAQLADTAAKLEQVAALLAEAQRAAGVVVRALEPRLEAIDYEIGEAFEFEIASLPLSPVCAAILAQSVANLEDRAVEVTAAAVHEVVHIRELYSGQLHHLTKQMRAQDGYDAAPVENLDGSEEESPERAEQDVHAALAGDQAAASRVNEVLESITAEQLAGKTPLTAEQASVLSQLQAQQHGMSVDALGEAERRLGDQRQMIANSWQLMSNPAIVFPRTELKPGARQGDETMRGGAAQLPNSVQQAFDEPFDVYIDAVGGPVLTGDPVRTITDIVMRSNPAFQTNTDLDRRMIQRAGVVMNRTFNLPPELDSSNSPLNTVIGQFVGDMLGAVAPDHPVVHDMLTGPDRDAFLQHVLQHRWEDGGKAVAALFDWTAPAVHGPEARIAGETANAYGSFIGSHEPDLLHLRGDETVGQRSPELVRAMARGLAPYIGNITGTPGAVPEFGCIPDTYGENNESGRLPIAKGIFSVLSTDRTASDYFNGLADRQAVVAESRYIQAVTSHAPDIAGYNADLHNAMTLRGLVNSGIHNAVQAEAENHQIAENAARRAEYDQSKTAYELGVKTTSAATGLIPEGGAIAGPLVGILGQAIEPGVLGPAPTDTPIPADHPLDIMSIGRADREILNAVIASGHRVEGIPLPYLIDGRIGSPDELLGRGIPVTSGAYDATLSRALAGLFTEIYGADPARYVMPDKDMILRYNAVTNDPNPLKR
;
A
#
# COMPACT_ATOMS: atom_id res chain seq x y z
N MET A 1 25.80 13.27 -6.89
CA MET A 1 24.81 14.01 -6.09
C MET A 1 25.46 14.82 -4.94
N ARG A 2 25.06 16.09 -4.74
CA ARG A 2 25.37 16.89 -3.53
C ARG A 2 24.10 17.60 -3.03
N LEU A 3 23.46 17.05 -2.01
CA LEU A 3 22.31 17.66 -1.32
C LEU A 3 22.79 18.44 -0.09
N ARG A 4 22.25 19.63 0.15
CA ARG A 4 22.63 20.55 1.24
C ARG A 4 21.59 20.61 2.34
N HIS A 5 20.32 20.46 2.00
CA HIS A 5 19.16 20.62 2.87
C HIS A 5 18.45 19.30 3.12
N ILE A 6 18.56 18.33 2.20
CA ILE A 6 17.99 16.98 2.36
C ILE A 6 19.02 16.04 2.99
N SER A 7 18.62 15.38 4.09
CA SER A 7 19.43 14.32 4.71
C SER A 7 19.26 12.99 3.96
N VAL A 8 20.33 12.54 3.28
CA VAL A 8 20.34 11.30 2.50
C VAL A 8 19.96 10.07 3.34
N GLY A 9 20.44 9.97 4.58
CA GLY A 9 20.13 8.83 5.46
C GLY A 9 18.65 8.78 5.87
N ARG A 10 18.03 9.94 6.10
CA ARG A 10 16.61 10.05 6.43
C ARG A 10 15.74 9.77 5.20
N LEU A 11 16.15 10.32 4.05
CA LEU A 11 15.51 10.09 2.76
C LEU A 11 15.39 8.59 2.45
N PHE A 12 16.43 7.80 2.70
CA PHE A 12 16.40 6.35 2.42
C PHE A 12 15.52 5.58 3.41
N ALA A 13 15.54 5.96 4.69
CA ALA A 13 14.71 5.34 5.71
C ALA A 13 13.21 5.57 5.43
N GLU A 14 12.85 6.77 4.99
CA GLU A 14 11.46 7.13 4.66
C GLU A 14 11.03 6.61 3.28
N ALA A 15 11.95 6.53 2.31
CA ALA A 15 11.66 6.00 0.97
C ALA A 15 11.61 4.46 0.88
N GLY A 16 11.82 3.75 2.01
CA GLY A 16 11.80 2.29 2.07
C GLY A 16 13.03 1.61 1.46
N GLY A 17 14.14 2.33 1.25
CA GLY A 17 15.39 1.75 0.75
C GLY A 17 16.36 2.72 0.09
N ASP A 18 17.55 2.22 -0.26
CA ASP A 18 18.60 2.95 -0.99
C ASP A 18 18.66 2.48 -2.46
N PRO A 19 18.19 3.30 -3.44
CA PRO A 19 18.18 2.90 -4.84
C PRO A 19 19.60 2.81 -5.45
N TRP A 20 20.59 3.52 -4.90
CA TRP A 20 21.99 3.40 -5.31
C TRP A 20 22.59 2.08 -4.81
N ALA A 21 22.25 1.63 -3.61
CA ALA A 21 22.70 0.33 -3.10
C ALA A 21 22.12 -0.83 -3.93
N VAL A 22 20.82 -0.77 -4.28
CA VAL A 22 20.19 -1.79 -5.14
C VAL A 22 20.81 -1.76 -6.54
N ASN A 23 20.99 -0.58 -7.15
CA ASN A 23 21.70 -0.48 -8.43
C ASN A 23 23.15 -1.01 -8.32
N ALA A 24 23.89 -0.66 -7.26
CA ALA A 24 25.25 -1.16 -7.05
C ALA A 24 25.29 -2.69 -6.95
N SER A 25 24.27 -3.33 -6.38
CA SER A 25 24.17 -4.79 -6.37
C SER A 25 24.14 -5.38 -7.80
N LEU A 26 23.40 -4.75 -8.72
CA LEU A 26 23.35 -5.14 -10.14
C LEU A 26 24.69 -4.85 -10.84
N GLN A 27 25.30 -3.69 -10.59
CA GLN A 27 26.57 -3.29 -11.23
C GLN A 27 27.77 -4.16 -10.82
N ARG A 28 27.70 -4.89 -9.69
CA ARG A 28 28.73 -5.86 -9.31
C ARG A 28 28.77 -7.08 -10.22
N GLY A 29 27.67 -7.38 -10.91
CA GLY A 29 27.62 -8.46 -11.88
C GLY A 29 28.58 -8.23 -13.06
N ARG A 30 29.12 -9.32 -13.62
CA ARG A 30 30.14 -9.30 -14.67
C ARG A 30 29.63 -9.97 -15.95
N PRO A 31 28.83 -9.27 -16.78
CA PRO A 31 28.32 -9.82 -18.05
C PRO A 31 29.42 -10.36 -18.96
N ASP A 32 30.59 -9.71 -18.95
CA ASP A 32 31.77 -10.08 -19.74
C ASP A 32 32.36 -11.44 -19.34
N GLU A 33 32.39 -11.74 -18.03
CA GLU A 33 32.85 -13.04 -17.52
C GLU A 33 31.85 -14.15 -17.86
N ILE A 34 30.54 -13.87 -17.77
CA ILE A 34 29.47 -14.82 -18.12
C ILE A 34 29.48 -15.12 -19.63
N ALA A 35 29.65 -14.10 -20.47
CA ALA A 35 29.81 -14.27 -21.92
C ALA A 35 31.08 -15.05 -22.26
N SER A 36 32.20 -14.79 -21.57
CA SER A 36 33.45 -15.54 -21.74
C SER A 36 33.29 -17.03 -21.38
N LEU A 37 32.51 -17.33 -20.34
CA LEU A 37 32.13 -18.70 -20.00
C LEU A 37 31.26 -19.32 -21.09
N GLY A 38 30.23 -18.60 -21.57
CA GLY A 38 29.41 -19.02 -22.71
C GLY A 38 30.26 -19.37 -23.94
N GLN A 39 31.25 -18.52 -24.27
CA GLN A 39 32.19 -18.77 -25.36
C GLN A 39 33.04 -20.03 -25.14
N ALA A 40 33.50 -20.29 -23.90
CA ALA A 40 34.25 -21.50 -23.59
C ALA A 40 33.41 -22.77 -23.77
N PHE A 41 32.13 -22.74 -23.37
CA PHE A 41 31.18 -23.84 -23.61
C PHE A 41 30.89 -24.02 -25.10
N HIS A 42 30.74 -22.92 -25.85
CA HIS A 42 30.57 -22.95 -27.30
C HIS A 42 31.78 -23.62 -27.98
N ASP A 43 32.99 -23.21 -27.64
CA ASP A 43 34.23 -23.76 -28.18
C ASP A 43 34.39 -25.24 -27.81
N ALA A 44 34.06 -25.62 -26.57
CA ALA A 44 34.06 -27.02 -26.13
C ALA A 44 33.04 -27.88 -26.91
N GLY A 45 31.84 -27.34 -27.16
CA GLY A 45 30.82 -27.97 -28.00
C GLY A 45 31.33 -28.18 -29.42
N GLN A 46 31.97 -27.17 -30.02
CA GLN A 46 32.58 -27.27 -31.35
C GLN A 46 33.67 -28.35 -31.40
N ARG A 47 34.58 -28.40 -30.43
CA ARG A 47 35.65 -29.41 -30.36
C ARG A 47 35.11 -30.82 -30.18
N THR A 48 34.04 -30.97 -29.41
CA THR A 48 33.34 -32.26 -29.23
C THR A 48 32.69 -32.71 -30.54
N ALA A 49 32.07 -31.79 -31.28
CA ALA A 49 31.52 -32.08 -32.60
C ALA A 49 32.61 -32.43 -33.64
N GLU A 50 33.76 -31.74 -33.62
CA GLU A 50 34.92 -32.07 -34.45
C GLU A 50 35.48 -33.47 -34.13
N ALA A 51 35.55 -33.84 -32.84
CA ALA A 51 35.97 -35.16 -32.40
C ALA A 51 35.00 -36.26 -32.83
N ASP A 52 33.68 -36.02 -32.72
CA ASP A 52 32.66 -36.94 -33.21
C ASP A 52 32.74 -37.12 -34.73
N ALA A 53 32.92 -36.04 -35.49
CA ALA A 53 33.10 -36.09 -36.94
C ALA A 53 34.38 -36.86 -37.34
N ALA A 54 35.48 -36.69 -36.61
CA ALA A 54 36.73 -37.42 -36.83
C ALA A 54 36.57 -38.92 -36.50
N PHE A 55 35.83 -39.25 -35.43
CA PHE A 55 35.49 -40.61 -35.06
C PHE A 55 34.61 -41.29 -36.12
N GLU A 56 33.58 -40.59 -36.63
CA GLU A 56 32.72 -41.05 -37.72
C GLU A 56 33.49 -41.24 -39.03
N GLU A 57 34.41 -40.34 -39.37
CA GLU A 57 35.30 -40.49 -40.53
C GLU A 57 36.23 -41.70 -40.36
N ALA A 58 36.81 -41.91 -39.18
CA ALA A 58 37.60 -43.10 -38.87
C ALA A 58 36.76 -44.37 -38.98
N ARG A 59 35.50 -44.34 -38.55
CA ARG A 59 34.53 -45.44 -38.67
C ARG A 59 34.21 -45.75 -40.13
N ARG A 60 33.98 -44.72 -40.95
CA ARG A 60 33.76 -44.85 -42.40
C ARG A 60 34.99 -45.43 -43.11
N ARG A 61 36.20 -44.99 -42.76
CA ARG A 61 37.46 -45.55 -43.29
C ARG A 61 37.66 -46.99 -42.87
N PHE A 62 37.44 -47.32 -41.60
CA PHE A 62 37.50 -48.70 -41.11
C PHE A 62 36.51 -49.59 -41.87
N LYS A 63 35.26 -49.14 -42.01
CA LYS A 63 34.22 -49.83 -42.79
C LYS A 63 34.64 -50.09 -44.24
N ALA A 64 35.22 -49.10 -44.91
CA ALA A 64 35.68 -49.21 -46.29
C ALA A 64 36.92 -50.12 -46.46
N SER A 65 37.78 -50.18 -45.44
CA SER A 65 39.03 -50.96 -45.46
C SER A 65 38.86 -52.43 -45.03
N TRP A 66 37.84 -52.74 -44.24
CA TRP A 66 37.61 -54.08 -43.70
C TRP A 66 36.66 -54.90 -44.59
N ASN A 67 37.24 -55.65 -45.55
CA ASN A 67 36.50 -56.61 -46.41
C ASN A 67 36.74 -58.06 -45.95
N ARG A 68 35.80 -58.65 -45.19
CA ARG A 68 35.60 -60.10 -45.11
C ARG A 68 34.16 -60.43 -45.49
N GLY A 69 33.98 -61.48 -46.31
CA GLY A 69 32.79 -61.76 -47.13
C GLY A 69 31.45 -62.05 -46.45
N ASN A 70 31.21 -61.61 -45.21
CA ASN A 70 29.95 -61.80 -44.48
C ASN A 70 29.28 -60.51 -43.97
N GLY A 71 29.67 -59.32 -44.43
CA GLY A 71 28.89 -58.07 -44.27
C GLY A 71 28.77 -57.47 -42.85
N ASP A 72 29.07 -58.20 -41.78
CA ASP A 72 28.99 -57.72 -40.40
C ASP A 72 30.27 -56.98 -39.95
N HIS A 73 30.13 -55.82 -39.30
CA HIS A 73 31.22 -55.01 -38.76
C HIS A 73 31.25 -55.07 -37.22
N PRO A 74 31.83 -56.13 -36.61
CA PRO A 74 31.67 -56.46 -35.19
C PRO A 74 32.09 -55.37 -34.19
N ILE A 75 32.94 -54.41 -34.61
CA ILE A 75 33.37 -53.27 -33.78
C ILE A 75 32.42 -52.09 -33.96
N ASN A 76 32.00 -51.76 -35.19
CA ASN A 76 31.10 -50.62 -35.46
C ASN A 76 29.66 -50.91 -35.00
N ASP A 77 29.25 -52.18 -35.09
CA ASP A 77 27.91 -52.64 -34.72
C ASP A 77 27.81 -52.97 -33.22
N ALA A 78 28.94 -52.95 -32.50
CA ALA A 78 29.01 -53.15 -31.06
C ALA A 78 28.15 -52.11 -30.33
N ALA A 79 27.34 -52.58 -29.37
CA ALA A 79 26.43 -51.72 -28.60
C ALA A 79 27.18 -50.58 -27.90
N GLU A 80 28.42 -50.82 -27.48
CA GLU A 80 29.26 -49.87 -26.76
C GLU A 80 29.79 -48.75 -27.67
N VAL A 81 30.13 -49.06 -28.94
CA VAL A 81 30.55 -48.06 -29.93
C VAL A 81 29.39 -47.17 -30.37
N ARG A 82 28.19 -47.73 -30.55
CA ARG A 82 26.97 -46.94 -30.82
C ARG A 82 26.59 -46.04 -29.65
N ARG A 83 26.71 -46.53 -28.42
CA ARG A 83 26.47 -45.75 -27.21
C ARG A 83 27.46 -44.58 -27.09
N ALA A 84 28.75 -44.82 -27.36
CA ALA A 84 29.77 -43.77 -27.33
C ALA A 84 29.51 -42.67 -28.37
N THR A 85 29.18 -43.03 -29.62
CA THR A 85 28.82 -42.05 -30.66
C THR A 85 27.58 -41.23 -30.29
N GLN A 86 26.50 -41.87 -29.81
CA GLN A 86 25.31 -41.15 -29.38
C GLN A 86 25.58 -40.23 -28.19
N SER A 87 26.40 -40.68 -27.23
CA SER A 87 26.79 -39.89 -26.06
C SER A 87 27.59 -38.64 -26.45
N LEU A 88 28.56 -38.76 -27.36
CA LEU A 88 29.37 -37.63 -27.83
C LEU A 88 28.53 -36.61 -28.61
N GLY A 89 27.61 -37.07 -29.46
CA GLY A 89 26.69 -36.20 -30.19
C GLY A 89 25.71 -35.45 -29.27
N ILE A 90 25.18 -36.11 -28.24
CA ILE A 90 24.31 -35.48 -27.23
C ILE A 90 25.10 -34.43 -26.43
N GLN A 91 26.31 -34.75 -25.98
CA GLN A 91 27.18 -33.83 -25.25
C GLN A 91 27.53 -32.58 -26.06
N ALA A 92 27.82 -32.72 -27.36
CA ALA A 92 28.10 -31.58 -28.22
C ALA A 92 26.91 -30.60 -28.32
N ALA A 93 25.68 -31.13 -28.41
CA ALA A 93 24.46 -30.31 -28.46
C ALA A 93 24.15 -29.61 -27.13
N GLN A 94 24.32 -30.31 -26.00
CA GLN A 94 24.10 -29.75 -24.66
C GLN A 94 25.08 -28.63 -24.30
N LEU A 95 26.36 -28.76 -24.70
CA LEU A 95 27.36 -27.70 -24.53
C LEU A 95 27.03 -26.44 -25.32
N ALA A 96 26.51 -26.60 -26.54
CA ALA A 96 26.08 -25.47 -27.36
C ALA A 96 24.81 -24.76 -26.82
N ASP A 97 23.86 -25.52 -26.27
CA ASP A 97 22.66 -24.93 -25.66
C ASP A 97 22.97 -24.21 -24.33
N THR A 98 23.86 -24.79 -23.52
CA THR A 98 24.39 -24.15 -22.31
C THR A 98 25.09 -22.83 -22.66
N ALA A 99 25.90 -22.81 -23.73
CA ALA A 99 26.56 -21.59 -24.21
C ALA A 99 25.55 -20.49 -24.58
N ALA A 100 24.49 -20.85 -25.32
CA ALA A 100 23.45 -19.90 -25.71
C ALA A 100 22.71 -19.31 -24.50
N LYS A 101 22.43 -20.13 -23.49
CA LYS A 101 21.77 -19.69 -22.25
C LYS A 101 22.68 -18.78 -21.40
N LEU A 102 23.97 -19.06 -21.33
CA LEU A 102 24.95 -18.19 -20.65
C LEU A 102 25.06 -16.82 -21.34
N GLU A 103 25.11 -16.78 -22.68
CA GLU A 103 25.05 -15.53 -23.44
C GLU A 103 23.75 -14.74 -23.17
N GLN A 104 22.62 -15.44 -23.08
CA GLN A 104 21.34 -14.81 -22.76
C GLN A 104 21.32 -14.20 -21.34
N VAL A 105 21.91 -14.88 -20.35
CA VAL A 105 22.07 -14.34 -18.99
C VAL A 105 22.97 -13.09 -18.99
N ALA A 106 24.09 -13.12 -19.73
CA ALA A 106 24.98 -11.97 -19.86
C ALA A 106 24.26 -10.75 -20.45
N ALA A 107 23.48 -10.96 -21.51
CA ALA A 107 22.69 -9.91 -22.15
C ALA A 107 21.64 -9.30 -21.18
N LEU A 108 20.88 -10.15 -20.49
CA LEU A 108 19.86 -9.71 -19.52
C LEU A 108 20.47 -8.92 -18.36
N LEU A 109 21.63 -9.33 -17.84
CA LEU A 109 22.33 -8.59 -16.80
C LEU A 109 22.80 -7.22 -17.31
N ALA A 110 23.34 -7.14 -18.52
CA ALA A 110 23.78 -5.89 -19.12
C ALA A 110 22.60 -4.92 -19.37
N GLU A 111 21.44 -5.44 -19.78
CA GLU A 111 20.20 -4.68 -19.94
C GLU A 111 19.68 -4.15 -18.60
N ALA A 112 19.64 -5.00 -17.57
CA ALA A 112 19.24 -4.62 -16.22
C ALA A 112 20.18 -3.55 -15.63
N GLN A 113 21.51 -3.72 -15.78
CA GLN A 113 22.51 -2.73 -15.36
C GLN A 113 22.31 -1.38 -16.07
N ARG A 114 22.00 -1.40 -17.36
CA ARG A 114 21.74 -0.18 -18.14
C ARG A 114 20.46 0.50 -17.68
N ALA A 115 19.38 -0.24 -17.50
CA ALA A 115 18.07 0.27 -17.09
C ALA A 115 18.13 0.88 -15.68
N ALA A 116 18.67 0.15 -14.69
CA ALA A 116 18.85 0.65 -13.33
C ALA A 116 19.74 1.90 -13.30
N GLY A 117 20.80 1.92 -14.10
CA GLY A 117 21.65 3.09 -14.25
C GLY A 117 20.93 4.32 -14.85
N VAL A 118 19.92 4.14 -15.71
CA VAL A 118 19.08 5.25 -16.21
C VAL A 118 18.21 5.82 -15.09
N VAL A 119 17.56 4.97 -14.30
CA VAL A 119 16.70 5.39 -13.18
C VAL A 119 17.50 6.21 -12.16
N VAL A 120 18.65 5.69 -11.71
CA VAL A 120 19.50 6.39 -10.73
C VAL A 120 20.03 7.72 -11.28
N ARG A 121 20.44 7.78 -12.55
CA ARG A 121 20.90 9.05 -13.18
C ARG A 121 19.78 10.07 -13.35
N ALA A 122 18.53 9.64 -13.49
CA ALA A 122 17.37 10.53 -13.56
C ALA A 122 16.94 11.04 -12.17
N LEU A 123 17.23 10.28 -11.11
CA LEU A 123 16.92 10.66 -9.73
C LEU A 123 17.81 11.79 -9.22
N GLU A 124 19.12 11.75 -9.48
CA GLU A 124 20.08 12.76 -9.00
C GLU A 124 19.67 14.22 -9.31
N PRO A 125 19.36 14.61 -10.57
CA PRO A 125 18.97 15.99 -10.86
C PRO A 125 17.61 16.37 -10.28
N ARG A 126 16.71 15.41 -10.03
CA ARG A 126 15.41 15.68 -9.39
C ARG A 126 15.59 15.99 -7.91
N LEU A 127 16.43 15.24 -7.21
CA LEU A 127 16.75 15.50 -5.81
C LEU A 127 17.54 16.81 -5.65
N GLU A 128 18.47 17.11 -6.56
CA GLU A 128 19.20 18.39 -6.54
C GLU A 128 18.26 19.59 -6.79
N ALA A 129 17.22 19.44 -7.61
CA ALA A 129 16.21 20.47 -7.81
C ALA A 129 15.34 20.69 -6.57
N ILE A 130 14.89 19.61 -5.91
CA ILE A 130 14.10 19.71 -4.67
C ILE A 130 14.94 20.32 -3.54
N ASP A 131 16.20 19.90 -3.40
CA ASP A 131 17.14 20.46 -2.42
C ASP A 131 17.38 21.96 -2.64
N TYR A 132 17.44 22.39 -3.91
CA TYR A 132 17.51 23.80 -4.27
C TYR A 132 16.22 24.57 -3.91
N GLU A 133 15.03 24.01 -4.19
CA GLU A 133 13.74 24.60 -3.80
C GLU A 133 13.61 24.78 -2.27
N ILE A 134 14.10 23.80 -1.49
CA ILE A 134 14.15 23.91 -0.02
C ILE A 134 15.12 25.02 0.40
N GLY A 135 16.27 25.15 -0.27
CA GLY A 135 17.21 26.25 -0.05
C GLY A 135 16.59 27.63 -0.29
N GLU A 136 15.82 27.80 -1.37
CA GLU A 136 15.10 29.05 -1.67
C GLU A 136 14.04 29.38 -0.60
N ALA A 137 13.36 28.35 -0.06
CA ALA A 137 12.42 28.54 1.05
C ALA A 137 13.13 29.05 2.32
N PHE A 138 14.30 28.51 2.65
CA PHE A 138 15.09 28.99 3.80
C PHE A 138 15.69 30.39 3.57
N GLU A 139 16.11 30.73 2.35
CA GLU A 139 16.58 32.10 2.05
C GLU A 139 15.46 33.13 2.18
N PHE A 140 14.22 32.78 1.84
CA PHE A 140 13.04 33.61 2.08
C PHE A 140 12.77 33.84 3.58
N GLU A 141 13.03 32.83 4.43
CA GLU A 141 12.97 32.95 5.90
C GLU A 141 13.99 33.96 6.44
N ILE A 142 15.23 33.89 5.93
CA ILE A 142 16.36 34.71 6.40
C ILE A 142 16.26 36.16 5.90
N ALA A 143 15.72 36.38 4.70
CA ALA A 143 15.59 37.72 4.10
C ALA A 143 14.40 38.54 4.65
N SER A 144 13.47 37.91 5.37
CA SER A 144 12.25 38.53 5.86
C SER A 144 12.40 39.03 7.31
N LEU A 145 11.95 40.27 7.58
CA LEU A 145 11.66 40.78 8.95
C LEU A 145 10.81 39.75 9.73
N PRO A 146 10.81 39.73 11.10
CA PRO A 146 10.29 38.60 11.86
C PRO A 146 8.94 38.14 11.34
N LEU A 147 8.93 36.93 10.76
CA LEU A 147 7.75 36.36 10.13
C LEU A 147 6.62 36.31 11.16
N SER A 148 5.42 36.68 10.71
CA SER A 148 4.20 36.35 11.45
C SER A 148 4.17 34.84 11.72
N PRO A 149 3.68 34.37 12.89
CA PRO A 149 3.53 32.94 13.19
C PRO A 149 2.81 32.15 12.09
N VAL A 150 1.85 32.80 11.40
CA VAL A 150 1.12 32.22 10.27
C VAL A 150 2.03 32.00 9.05
N CYS A 151 2.90 32.96 8.75
CA CYS A 151 3.85 32.84 7.63
C CYS A 151 4.94 31.81 7.91
N ALA A 152 5.39 31.69 9.17
CA ALA A 152 6.33 30.65 9.59
C ALA A 152 5.71 29.24 9.45
N ALA A 153 4.44 29.06 9.82
CA ALA A 153 3.74 27.79 9.64
C ALA A 153 3.56 27.40 8.16
N ILE A 154 3.20 28.37 7.29
CA ILE A 154 3.08 28.13 5.85
C ILE A 154 4.43 27.72 5.24
N LEU A 155 5.51 28.39 5.65
CA LEU A 155 6.85 28.06 5.17
C LEU A 155 7.31 26.67 5.65
N ALA A 156 7.09 26.35 6.93
CA ALA A 156 7.38 25.02 7.48
C ALA A 156 6.60 23.93 6.75
N GLN A 157 5.32 24.16 6.44
CA GLN A 157 4.51 23.24 5.64
C GLN A 157 5.04 23.10 4.21
N SER A 158 5.50 24.19 3.59
CA SER A 158 6.08 24.14 2.24
C SER A 158 7.37 23.33 2.18
N VAL A 159 8.22 23.43 3.22
CA VAL A 159 9.42 22.60 3.36
C VAL A 159 9.04 21.14 3.59
N ALA A 160 8.08 20.85 4.47
CA ALA A 160 7.58 19.49 4.70
C ALA A 160 7.06 18.84 3.41
N ASN A 161 6.25 19.56 2.62
CA ASN A 161 5.77 19.07 1.33
C ASN A 161 6.91 18.79 0.33
N LEU A 162 8.01 19.56 0.38
CA LEU A 162 9.19 19.34 -0.46
C LEU A 162 10.00 18.12 0.01
N GLU A 163 10.12 17.92 1.32
CA GLU A 163 10.70 16.71 1.90
C GLU A 163 9.89 15.46 1.52
N ASP A 164 8.56 15.50 1.63
CA ASP A 164 7.67 14.41 1.23
C ASP A 164 7.81 14.09 -0.27
N ARG A 165 7.86 15.13 -1.12
CA ARG A 165 8.13 14.95 -2.57
C ARG A 165 9.48 14.28 -2.82
N ALA A 166 10.52 14.61 -2.04
CA ALA A 166 11.83 13.97 -2.17
C ALA A 166 11.75 12.48 -1.80
N VAL A 167 11.00 12.15 -0.74
CA VAL A 167 10.75 10.77 -0.32
C VAL A 167 10.00 10.00 -1.40
N GLU A 168 8.91 10.55 -1.94
CA GLU A 168 8.11 9.92 -3.00
C GLU A 168 8.93 9.61 -4.26
N VAL A 169 9.71 10.58 -4.78
CA VAL A 169 10.52 10.34 -5.98
C VAL A 169 11.64 9.33 -5.74
N THR A 170 12.15 9.26 -4.51
CA THR A 170 13.16 8.27 -4.11
C THR A 170 12.53 6.89 -3.97
N ALA A 171 11.34 6.78 -3.35
CA ALA A 171 10.59 5.54 -3.19
C ALA A 171 10.20 4.95 -4.56
N ALA A 172 9.75 5.79 -5.49
CA ALA A 172 9.48 5.38 -6.87
C ALA A 172 10.75 4.82 -7.56
N ALA A 173 11.90 5.47 -7.37
CA ALA A 173 13.16 4.99 -7.92
C ALA A 173 13.63 3.68 -7.26
N VAL A 174 13.44 3.52 -5.94
CA VAL A 174 13.69 2.25 -5.23
C VAL A 174 12.85 1.14 -5.84
N HIS A 175 11.54 1.36 -5.95
CA HIS A 175 10.61 0.40 -6.52
C HIS A 175 11.01 -0.01 -7.96
N GLU A 176 11.35 0.95 -8.81
CA GLU A 176 11.72 0.68 -10.20
C GLU A 176 13.04 -0.10 -10.31
N VAL A 177 14.07 0.25 -9.51
CA VAL A 177 15.35 -0.47 -9.50
C VAL A 177 15.21 -1.88 -8.90
N VAL A 178 14.38 -2.04 -7.86
CA VAL A 178 14.03 -3.35 -7.30
C VAL A 178 13.31 -4.20 -8.34
N HIS A 179 12.32 -3.64 -9.03
CA HIS A 179 11.59 -4.36 -10.08
C HIS A 179 12.50 -4.83 -11.22
N ILE A 180 13.44 -3.99 -11.67
CA ILE A 180 14.46 -4.38 -12.67
C ILE A 180 15.31 -5.56 -12.16
N ARG A 181 15.72 -5.53 -10.89
CA ARG A 181 16.48 -6.61 -10.26
C ARG A 181 15.66 -7.90 -10.15
N GLU A 182 14.38 -7.81 -9.83
CA GLU A 182 13.48 -8.97 -9.72
C GLU A 182 13.22 -9.61 -11.08
N LEU A 183 12.96 -8.82 -12.13
CA LEU A 183 12.81 -9.31 -13.50
C LEU A 183 14.07 -10.05 -13.97
N TYR A 184 15.25 -9.48 -13.71
CA TYR A 184 16.53 -10.16 -14.00
C TYR A 184 16.67 -11.45 -13.20
N SER A 185 16.46 -11.41 -11.88
CA SER A 185 16.57 -12.58 -10.99
C SER A 185 15.61 -13.70 -11.41
N GLY A 186 14.38 -13.36 -11.79
CA GLY A 186 13.38 -14.31 -12.28
C GLY A 186 13.81 -14.99 -13.58
N GLN A 187 14.33 -14.23 -14.56
CA GLN A 187 14.85 -14.79 -15.81
C GLN A 187 16.12 -15.61 -15.60
N LEU A 188 17.04 -15.16 -14.74
CA LEU A 188 18.22 -15.91 -14.34
C LEU A 188 17.82 -17.26 -13.73
N HIS A 189 16.86 -17.27 -12.82
CA HIS A 189 16.36 -18.49 -12.20
C HIS A 189 15.72 -19.44 -13.22
N HIS A 190 14.91 -18.90 -14.15
CA HIS A 190 14.29 -19.68 -15.23
C HIS A 190 15.34 -20.32 -16.16
N LEU A 191 16.34 -19.55 -16.62
CA LEU A 191 17.41 -20.04 -17.48
C LEU A 191 18.31 -21.05 -16.75
N THR A 192 18.61 -20.81 -15.47
CA THR A 192 19.33 -21.76 -14.60
C THR A 192 18.57 -23.07 -14.46
N LYS A 193 17.25 -23.02 -14.26
CA LYS A 193 16.40 -24.21 -14.20
C LYS A 193 16.37 -24.98 -15.53
N GLN A 194 16.35 -24.27 -16.66
CA GLN A 194 16.42 -24.91 -17.98
C GLN A 194 17.78 -25.57 -18.24
N MET A 195 18.89 -24.92 -17.88
CA MET A 195 20.25 -25.50 -17.95
C MET A 195 20.34 -26.78 -17.09
N ARG A 196 19.75 -26.78 -15.89
CA ARG A 196 19.69 -27.95 -14.99
C ARG A 196 18.81 -29.08 -15.52
N ALA A 197 17.65 -28.76 -16.12
CA ALA A 197 16.66 -29.76 -16.49
C ALA A 197 16.87 -30.38 -17.89
N GLN A 198 17.48 -29.67 -18.83
CA GLN A 198 17.58 -30.09 -20.24
C GLN A 198 19.00 -30.46 -20.69
N ASP A 199 20.03 -29.80 -20.14
CA ASP A 199 21.40 -29.92 -20.65
C ASP A 199 22.32 -30.80 -19.78
N GLY A 200 21.81 -31.30 -18.65
CA GLY A 200 22.61 -32.09 -17.71
C GLY A 200 23.77 -31.30 -17.09
N TYR A 201 23.77 -29.96 -17.22
CA TYR A 201 24.68 -29.09 -16.49
C TYR A 201 24.18 -28.99 -15.05
N ASP A 202 24.69 -29.89 -14.23
CA ASP A 202 24.60 -29.85 -12.79
C ASP A 202 25.73 -28.94 -12.26
N ALA A 203 25.40 -27.98 -11.40
CA ALA A 203 26.42 -27.18 -10.70
C ALA A 203 27.00 -27.92 -9.48
N ALA A 204 26.48 -29.11 -9.15
CA ALA A 204 27.00 -29.97 -8.08
C ALA A 204 28.48 -30.43 -8.23
N PRO A 205 29.11 -30.49 -9.43
CA PRO A 205 30.51 -30.93 -9.52
C PRO A 205 31.56 -29.86 -9.21
N VAL A 206 31.21 -28.57 -9.06
CA VAL A 206 32.18 -27.52 -8.64
C VAL A 206 32.18 -27.34 -7.12
N GLU A 207 31.10 -27.67 -6.43
CA GLU A 207 31.10 -27.81 -4.95
C GLU A 207 31.88 -29.04 -4.46
N ASN A 208 32.16 -29.99 -5.35
CA ASN A 208 32.97 -31.19 -5.05
C ASN A 208 34.47 -31.04 -5.37
N LEU A 209 34.97 -29.83 -5.67
CA LEU A 209 36.39 -29.63 -6.02
C LEU A 209 37.18 -28.67 -5.11
N ASP A 210 36.57 -28.16 -4.04
CA ASP A 210 37.31 -27.47 -2.94
C ASP A 210 37.30 -28.23 -1.60
N GLY A 211 36.74 -29.45 -1.56
CA GLY A 211 36.85 -30.29 -0.37
C GLY A 211 35.98 -29.87 0.81
N SER A 212 34.83 -29.23 0.57
CA SER A 212 33.73 -29.18 1.54
C SER A 212 32.81 -30.38 1.33
N GLU A 213 32.63 -31.18 2.38
CA GLU A 213 31.72 -32.33 2.42
C GLU A 213 30.28 -31.93 2.06
N GLU A 214 29.48 -32.86 1.53
CA GLU A 214 28.02 -32.72 1.38
C GLU A 214 27.42 -32.05 2.63
N GLU A 215 26.59 -31.02 2.45
CA GLU A 215 25.86 -30.42 3.56
C GLU A 215 24.99 -31.47 4.24
N SER A 216 25.43 -31.85 5.43
CA SER A 216 24.83 -32.87 6.25
C SER A 216 23.97 -32.22 7.34
N PRO A 217 22.92 -32.91 7.85
CA PRO A 217 22.20 -32.47 9.04
C PRO A 217 23.12 -32.15 10.23
N GLU A 218 24.30 -32.78 10.28
CA GLU A 218 25.36 -32.50 11.24
C GLU A 218 25.96 -31.09 11.07
N ARG A 219 26.08 -30.58 9.84
CA ARG A 219 26.56 -29.22 9.59
C ARG A 219 25.55 -28.17 10.04
N ALA A 220 24.27 -28.38 9.75
CA ALA A 220 23.20 -27.52 10.22
C ALA A 220 23.15 -27.46 11.76
N GLU A 221 23.33 -28.60 12.44
CA GLU A 221 23.37 -28.67 13.91
C GLU A 221 24.53 -27.84 14.47
N GLN A 222 25.73 -27.98 13.90
CA GLN A 222 26.93 -27.27 14.33
C GLN A 222 26.82 -25.76 14.09
N ASP A 223 26.33 -25.35 12.93
CA ASP A 223 26.21 -23.93 12.58
C ASP A 223 25.15 -23.25 13.44
N VAL A 224 24.01 -23.89 13.69
CA VAL A 224 22.99 -23.36 14.63
C VAL A 224 23.53 -23.30 16.06
N HIS A 225 24.26 -24.33 16.51
CA HIS A 225 24.84 -24.36 17.85
C HIS A 225 25.83 -23.21 18.07
N ALA A 226 26.76 -23.03 17.11
CA ALA A 226 27.74 -21.96 17.14
C ALA A 226 27.07 -20.58 17.06
N ALA A 227 26.04 -20.42 16.20
CA ALA A 227 25.29 -19.19 16.06
C ALA A 227 24.60 -18.80 17.38
N LEU A 228 23.85 -19.71 18.02
CA LEU A 228 23.19 -19.47 19.32
C LEU A 228 24.18 -19.21 20.45
N ALA A 229 25.42 -19.68 20.33
CA ALA A 229 26.52 -19.36 21.24
C ALA A 229 27.16 -17.97 21.00
N GLY A 230 26.84 -17.30 19.89
CA GLY A 230 27.29 -15.95 19.53
C GLY A 230 28.33 -15.88 18.40
N ASP A 231 28.61 -16.99 17.71
CA ASP A 231 29.50 -16.98 16.53
C ASP A 231 28.82 -16.26 15.35
N GLN A 232 29.37 -15.10 14.97
CA GLN A 232 28.82 -14.25 13.91
C GLN A 232 28.90 -14.90 12.52
N ALA A 233 29.94 -15.69 12.24
CA ALA A 233 30.12 -16.32 10.94
C ALA A 233 29.13 -17.48 10.78
N ALA A 234 28.89 -18.24 11.85
CA ALA A 234 27.85 -19.26 11.87
C ALA A 234 26.46 -18.64 11.76
N ALA A 235 26.19 -17.55 12.48
CA ALA A 235 24.93 -16.82 12.38
C ALA A 235 24.67 -16.26 10.97
N SER A 236 25.70 -15.72 10.29
CA SER A 236 25.59 -15.27 8.90
C SER A 236 25.18 -16.41 7.96
N ARG A 237 25.84 -17.58 8.06
CA ARG A 237 25.48 -18.76 7.26
C ARG A 237 24.04 -19.18 7.50
N VAL A 238 23.63 -19.29 8.75
CA VAL A 238 22.25 -19.64 9.10
C VAL A 238 21.26 -18.64 8.52
N ASN A 239 21.51 -17.33 8.65
CA ASN A 239 20.64 -16.31 8.09
C ASN A 239 20.60 -16.34 6.56
N GLU A 240 21.73 -16.52 5.88
CA GLU A 240 21.79 -16.66 4.43
C GLU A 240 20.90 -17.82 3.94
N VAL A 241 20.90 -18.94 4.67
CA VAL A 241 20.00 -20.07 4.39
C VAL A 241 18.54 -19.68 4.60
N LEU A 242 18.19 -19.04 5.73
CA LEU A 242 16.81 -18.60 5.97
C LEU A 242 16.35 -17.58 4.92
N GLU A 243 17.19 -16.62 4.56
CA GLU A 243 16.93 -15.57 3.56
C GLU A 243 16.81 -16.11 2.13
N SER A 244 17.31 -17.32 1.87
CA SER A 244 17.12 -18.02 0.60
C SER A 244 15.70 -18.61 0.42
N ILE A 245 14.87 -18.63 1.47
CA ILE A 245 13.50 -19.14 1.40
C ILE A 245 12.63 -18.19 0.59
N THR A 246 11.98 -18.72 -0.45
CA THR A 246 11.19 -17.95 -1.41
C THR A 246 9.73 -17.78 -1.00
N ALA A 247 9.05 -16.76 -1.53
CA ALA A 247 7.62 -16.55 -1.31
C ALA A 247 6.74 -17.76 -1.72
N GLU A 248 7.13 -18.52 -2.75
CA GLU A 248 6.41 -19.75 -3.14
C GLU A 248 6.52 -20.85 -2.07
N GLN A 249 7.66 -20.95 -1.40
CA GLN A 249 7.88 -21.90 -0.31
C GLN A 249 7.13 -21.48 0.95
N LEU A 250 7.14 -20.18 1.28
CA LEU A 250 6.35 -19.62 2.40
C LEU A 250 4.85 -19.82 2.19
N ALA A 251 4.36 -19.75 0.95
CA ALA A 251 2.98 -20.06 0.59
C ALA A 251 2.68 -21.57 0.52
N GLY A 252 3.67 -22.44 0.79
CA GLY A 252 3.54 -23.90 0.72
C GLY A 252 3.32 -24.46 -0.68
N LYS A 253 3.59 -23.68 -1.74
CA LYS A 253 3.45 -24.12 -3.14
C LYS A 253 4.62 -25.01 -3.56
N THR A 254 5.78 -24.81 -2.96
CA THR A 254 7.00 -25.61 -3.16
C THR A 254 7.61 -25.99 -1.80
N PRO A 255 8.24 -27.16 -1.67
CA PRO A 255 8.90 -27.53 -0.41
C PRO A 255 10.18 -26.73 -0.18
N LEU A 256 10.61 -26.65 1.08
CA LEU A 256 11.96 -26.19 1.44
C LEU A 256 13.03 -27.08 0.80
N THR A 257 14.20 -26.52 0.52
CA THR A 257 15.38 -27.33 0.17
C THR A 257 15.82 -28.16 1.39
N ALA A 258 16.63 -29.20 1.17
CA ALA A 258 17.11 -30.04 2.26
C ALA A 258 17.89 -29.23 3.32
N GLU A 259 18.74 -28.31 2.86
CA GLU A 259 19.50 -27.38 3.69
C GLU A 259 18.59 -26.44 4.49
N GLN A 260 17.67 -25.71 3.82
CA GLN A 260 16.69 -24.82 4.47
C GLN A 260 15.89 -25.55 5.56
N ALA A 261 15.41 -26.74 5.23
CA ALA A 261 14.59 -27.53 6.14
C ALA A 261 15.42 -28.05 7.34
N SER A 262 16.68 -28.41 7.11
CA SER A 262 17.59 -28.86 8.17
C SER A 262 17.94 -27.74 9.14
N VAL A 263 18.28 -26.56 8.61
CA VAL A 263 18.57 -25.37 9.42
C VAL A 263 17.36 -24.97 10.25
N LEU A 264 16.16 -24.91 9.67
CA LEU A 264 14.93 -24.59 10.41
C LEU A 264 14.63 -25.64 11.50
N SER A 265 14.82 -26.92 11.19
CA SER A 265 14.63 -28.02 12.14
C SER A 265 15.60 -27.93 13.33
N GLN A 266 16.87 -27.59 13.07
CA GLN A 266 17.88 -27.42 14.11
C GLN A 266 17.65 -26.17 14.96
N LEU A 267 17.22 -25.06 14.35
CA LEU A 267 16.81 -23.86 15.09
C LEU A 267 15.67 -24.17 16.04
N GLN A 268 14.65 -24.91 15.59
CA GLN A 268 13.55 -25.36 16.45
C GLN A 268 14.07 -26.24 17.60
N ALA A 269 14.85 -27.28 17.31
CA ALA A 269 15.32 -28.23 18.32
C ALA A 269 16.19 -27.59 19.40
N GLN A 270 17.11 -26.70 19.01
CA GLN A 270 18.06 -26.10 19.95
C GLN A 270 17.46 -24.94 20.75
N GLN A 271 16.50 -24.21 20.18
CA GLN A 271 15.79 -23.14 20.90
C GLN A 271 14.69 -23.66 21.82
N HIS A 272 14.15 -24.87 21.57
CA HIS A 272 12.93 -25.36 22.23
C HIS A 272 12.95 -25.27 23.76
N GLY A 273 14.07 -25.64 24.38
CA GLY A 273 14.24 -25.67 25.84
C GLY A 273 14.74 -24.36 26.47
N MET A 274 15.01 -23.32 25.69
CA MET A 274 15.52 -22.04 26.21
C MET A 274 14.41 -21.23 26.87
N SER A 275 14.73 -20.50 27.95
CA SER A 275 13.83 -19.49 28.51
C SER A 275 13.76 -18.25 27.61
N VAL A 276 12.73 -17.42 27.75
CA VAL A 276 12.62 -16.16 27.00
C VAL A 276 13.81 -15.24 27.25
N ASP A 277 14.31 -15.16 28.49
CA ASP A 277 15.52 -14.40 28.81
C ASP A 277 16.76 -14.95 28.11
N ALA A 278 16.89 -16.28 28.03
CA ALA A 278 18.00 -16.92 27.33
C ALA A 278 17.92 -16.69 25.82
N LEU A 279 16.71 -16.68 25.25
CA LEU A 279 16.47 -16.35 23.84
C LEU A 279 16.80 -14.89 23.55
N GLY A 280 16.40 -13.96 24.42
CA GLY A 280 16.75 -12.53 24.30
C GLY A 280 18.24 -12.24 24.53
N GLU A 281 18.93 -13.03 25.33
CA GLU A 281 20.39 -12.97 25.46
C GLU A 281 21.10 -13.57 24.24
N ALA A 282 20.61 -14.68 23.70
CA ALA A 282 21.12 -15.25 22.46
C ALA A 282 20.95 -14.25 21.30
N GLU A 283 19.78 -13.61 21.17
CA GLU A 283 19.54 -12.56 20.18
C GLU A 283 20.60 -11.46 20.28
N ARG A 284 20.80 -10.89 21.47
CA ARG A 284 21.75 -9.78 21.65
C ARG A 284 23.18 -10.14 21.30
N ARG A 285 23.58 -11.41 21.45
CA ARG A 285 24.91 -11.92 21.07
C ARG A 285 25.09 -12.01 19.56
N LEU A 286 24.02 -12.10 18.78
CA LEU A 286 24.07 -12.26 17.32
C LEU A 286 24.45 -10.97 16.57
N GLY A 287 24.66 -9.84 17.24
CA GLY A 287 25.21 -8.64 16.58
C GLY A 287 24.33 -8.15 15.43
N ASP A 288 24.86 -8.16 14.20
CA ASP A 288 24.13 -7.75 12.99
C ASP A 288 23.21 -8.87 12.44
N GLN A 289 23.27 -10.06 13.03
CA GLN A 289 22.53 -11.27 12.63
C GLN A 289 21.32 -11.57 13.54
N ARG A 290 20.90 -10.59 14.35
CA ARG A 290 19.82 -10.70 15.35
C ARG A 290 18.49 -11.22 14.80
N GLN A 291 18.19 -10.93 13.54
CA GLN A 291 16.98 -11.37 12.85
C GLN A 291 16.85 -12.90 12.79
N MET A 292 17.94 -13.66 12.97
CA MET A 292 17.94 -15.13 12.91
C MET A 292 16.88 -15.76 13.81
N ILE A 293 16.78 -15.30 15.07
CA ILE A 293 15.85 -15.87 16.04
C ILE A 293 14.42 -15.52 15.64
N ALA A 294 14.14 -14.26 15.32
CA ALA A 294 12.82 -13.80 14.92
C ALA A 294 12.35 -14.50 13.63
N ASN A 295 13.21 -14.56 12.61
CA ASN A 295 12.95 -15.24 11.34
C ASN A 295 12.67 -16.73 11.56
N SER A 296 13.43 -17.38 12.44
CA SER A 296 13.20 -18.79 12.76
C SER A 296 11.80 -19.02 13.35
N TRP A 297 11.32 -18.12 14.22
CA TRP A 297 10.00 -18.24 14.84
C TRP A 297 8.89 -18.02 13.83
N GLN A 298 9.03 -17.04 12.93
CA GLN A 298 8.07 -16.82 11.85
C GLN A 298 7.97 -18.04 10.93
N LEU A 299 9.11 -18.61 10.52
CA LEU A 299 9.15 -19.77 9.66
C LEU A 299 8.61 -21.04 10.33
N MET A 300 9.02 -21.36 11.57
CA MET A 300 8.56 -22.58 12.24
C MET A 300 7.09 -22.51 12.66
N SER A 301 6.54 -21.31 12.84
CA SER A 301 5.13 -21.10 13.17
C SER A 301 4.22 -20.95 11.94
N ASN A 302 4.78 -20.90 10.72
CA ASN A 302 3.99 -20.86 9.49
C ASN A 302 3.41 -22.27 9.17
N PRO A 303 2.07 -22.44 9.17
CA PRO A 303 1.43 -23.74 8.94
C PRO A 303 1.53 -24.23 7.49
N ALA A 304 1.95 -23.40 6.53
CA ALA A 304 2.21 -23.82 5.16
C ALA A 304 3.56 -24.55 5.02
N ILE A 305 4.50 -24.33 5.94
CA ILE A 305 5.85 -24.89 5.89
C ILE A 305 5.87 -26.30 6.48
N VAL A 306 6.62 -27.19 5.82
CA VAL A 306 6.87 -28.57 6.27
C VAL A 306 8.38 -28.77 6.35
N PHE A 307 8.86 -29.26 7.50
CA PHE A 307 10.28 -29.50 7.75
C PHE A 307 10.50 -30.78 8.58
N PRO A 308 11.71 -31.36 8.54
CA PRO A 308 12.06 -32.55 9.31
C PRO A 308 11.85 -32.39 10.82
N ARG A 309 11.48 -33.49 11.47
CA ARG A 309 11.42 -33.59 12.92
C ARG A 309 12.82 -33.91 13.46
N THR A 310 13.28 -33.09 14.40
CA THR A 310 14.49 -33.33 15.18
C THR A 310 14.09 -33.47 16.65
N GLU A 311 14.79 -34.33 17.40
CA GLU A 311 14.56 -34.42 18.85
C GLU A 311 14.88 -33.05 19.48
N LEU A 312 14.00 -32.53 20.35
CA LEU A 312 14.03 -31.14 20.82
C LEU A 312 15.11 -30.89 21.90
N LYS A 313 16.37 -31.16 21.54
CA LYS A 313 17.56 -30.95 22.38
C LYS A 313 18.80 -30.66 21.52
N PRO A 314 19.79 -29.90 22.03
CA PRO A 314 21.09 -29.74 21.37
C PRO A 314 21.80 -31.06 21.11
N GLY A 315 22.53 -31.16 19.98
CA GLY A 315 23.22 -32.38 19.56
C GLY A 315 22.34 -33.47 18.94
N ALA A 316 21.03 -33.24 18.81
CA ALA A 316 20.13 -34.17 18.14
C ALA A 316 20.32 -34.11 16.62
N ARG A 317 20.33 -35.29 15.99
CA ARG A 317 20.35 -35.40 14.54
C ARG A 317 18.93 -35.34 13.98
N GLN A 318 18.82 -34.81 12.78
CA GLN A 318 17.59 -34.79 12.01
C GLN A 318 17.07 -36.21 11.78
N GLY A 319 15.76 -36.40 11.99
CA GLY A 319 15.06 -37.64 11.64
C GLY A 319 14.43 -37.62 10.24
N ASP A 320 13.92 -38.77 9.81
CA ASP A 320 13.27 -38.93 8.49
C ASP A 320 11.79 -38.50 8.49
N GLU A 321 11.17 -38.39 9.67
CA GLU A 321 9.78 -37.93 9.79
C GLU A 321 9.69 -36.42 9.58
N THR A 322 8.69 -35.97 8.83
CA THR A 322 8.40 -34.54 8.66
C THR A 322 7.26 -34.09 9.57
N MET A 323 7.26 -32.80 9.89
CA MET A 323 6.20 -32.12 10.63
C MET A 323 5.83 -30.81 9.94
N ARG A 324 4.59 -30.37 10.18
CA ARG A 324 4.09 -29.07 9.71
C ARG A 324 4.41 -28.01 10.76
N GLY A 325 4.74 -26.81 10.29
CA GLY A 325 4.87 -25.62 11.12
C GLY A 325 3.56 -25.28 11.84
N GLY A 326 3.65 -24.36 12.79
CA GLY A 326 2.53 -23.89 13.60
C GLY A 326 2.94 -23.54 15.01
N ALA A 327 1.99 -23.05 15.81
CA ALA A 327 2.25 -22.59 17.18
C ALA A 327 3.02 -23.59 18.06
N ALA A 328 2.73 -24.89 17.90
CA ALA A 328 3.36 -25.97 18.68
C ALA A 328 4.87 -26.11 18.42
N GLN A 329 5.39 -25.49 17.36
CA GLN A 329 6.80 -25.58 16.99
C GLN A 329 7.65 -24.45 17.54
N LEU A 330 7.03 -23.39 18.07
CA LEU A 330 7.75 -22.33 18.77
C LEU A 330 8.51 -22.86 20.00
N PRO A 331 9.51 -22.14 20.53
CA PRO A 331 10.11 -22.50 21.80
C PRO A 331 9.07 -22.67 22.91
N ASN A 332 9.24 -23.65 23.80
CA ASN A 332 8.24 -23.96 24.83
C ASN A 332 7.95 -22.75 25.73
N SER A 333 8.98 -21.96 26.05
CA SER A 333 8.85 -20.73 26.83
C SER A 333 8.08 -19.63 26.09
N VAL A 334 8.21 -19.54 24.76
CA VAL A 334 7.45 -18.60 23.91
C VAL A 334 5.99 -19.02 23.83
N GLN A 335 5.72 -20.33 23.71
CA GLN A 335 4.34 -20.84 23.73
C GLN A 335 3.64 -20.50 25.05
N GLN A 336 4.30 -20.79 26.18
CA GLN A 336 3.77 -20.57 27.52
C GLN A 336 3.54 -19.08 27.80
N ALA A 337 4.42 -18.20 27.33
CA ALA A 337 4.33 -16.75 27.54
C ALA A 337 2.96 -16.17 27.13
N PHE A 338 2.39 -16.62 26.01
CA PHE A 338 1.09 -16.14 25.54
C PHE A 338 -0.09 -16.63 26.41
N ASP A 339 0.06 -17.78 27.06
CA ASP A 339 -0.95 -18.42 27.89
C ASP A 339 -0.86 -17.99 29.37
N GLU A 340 0.26 -17.39 29.78
CA GLU A 340 0.47 -16.92 31.16
C GLU A 340 -0.45 -15.73 31.51
N PRO A 341 -1.05 -15.72 32.71
CA PRO A 341 -1.78 -14.55 33.18
C PRO A 341 -0.80 -13.37 33.34
N PHE A 342 -1.24 -12.17 32.94
CA PHE A 342 -0.50 -10.94 33.24
C PHE A 342 -1.14 -10.21 34.43
N ASP A 343 -0.29 -9.56 35.22
CA ASP A 343 -0.69 -8.65 36.28
C ASP A 343 -0.26 -7.22 35.94
N VAL A 344 -1.09 -6.26 36.30
CA VAL A 344 -0.80 -4.83 36.21
C VAL A 344 -0.63 -4.31 37.65
N TYR A 345 0.56 -3.87 38.03
CA TYR A 345 0.77 -3.24 39.34
C TYR A 345 1.47 -1.89 39.23
N ILE A 346 1.27 -1.05 40.26
CA ILE A 346 1.90 0.27 40.37
C ILE A 346 3.12 0.14 41.28
N ASP A 347 4.32 0.28 40.72
CA ASP A 347 5.53 0.52 41.50
C ASP A 347 5.50 1.96 42.04
N ALA A 348 5.70 2.10 43.35
CA ALA A 348 5.71 3.38 44.03
C ALA A 348 6.86 4.31 43.59
N VAL A 349 7.90 3.77 42.95
CA VAL A 349 9.08 4.53 42.48
C VAL A 349 9.15 4.62 40.96
N GLY A 350 8.91 3.52 40.24
CA GLY A 350 8.97 3.43 38.78
C GLY A 350 7.65 3.69 38.04
N GLY A 351 6.54 3.85 38.76
CA GLY A 351 5.22 3.96 38.16
C GLY A 351 4.63 2.59 37.79
N PRO A 352 3.63 2.54 36.93
CA PRO A 352 2.96 1.31 36.55
C PRO A 352 3.87 0.40 35.73
N VAL A 353 3.97 -0.85 36.16
CA VAL A 353 4.80 -1.87 35.54
C VAL A 353 3.92 -3.05 35.14
N LEU A 354 3.96 -3.38 33.86
CA LEU A 354 3.60 -4.71 33.38
C LEU A 354 4.78 -5.63 33.72
N THR A 355 4.73 -6.31 34.86
CA THR A 355 5.75 -7.29 35.21
C THR A 355 5.37 -8.69 34.81
N GLY A 356 6.36 -9.47 34.45
CA GLY A 356 6.17 -10.90 34.21
C GLY A 356 5.46 -11.18 32.90
N ASP A 357 5.55 -10.28 31.91
CA ASP A 357 5.13 -10.62 30.56
C ASP A 357 6.35 -10.89 29.66
N PRO A 358 6.83 -12.16 29.58
CA PRO A 358 7.80 -12.57 28.56
C PRO A 358 7.42 -12.13 27.14
N VAL A 359 6.14 -11.81 26.88
CA VAL A 359 5.67 -11.26 25.61
C VAL A 359 6.35 -9.95 25.24
N ARG A 360 6.83 -9.13 26.18
CA ARG A 360 7.59 -7.91 25.83
C ARG A 360 8.91 -8.23 25.12
N THR A 361 9.71 -9.12 25.69
CA THR A 361 10.94 -9.59 25.05
C THR A 361 10.64 -10.29 23.72
N ILE A 362 9.56 -11.07 23.65
CA ILE A 362 9.13 -11.71 22.39
C ILE A 362 8.78 -10.65 21.34
N THR A 363 8.01 -9.62 21.71
CA THR A 363 7.62 -8.51 20.82
C THR A 363 8.85 -7.78 20.31
N ASP A 364 9.80 -7.45 21.20
CA ASP A 364 11.06 -6.80 20.83
C ASP A 364 11.88 -7.64 19.85
N ILE A 365 11.85 -8.97 19.96
CA ILE A 365 12.51 -9.88 19.01
C ILE A 365 11.76 -9.89 17.67
N VAL A 366 10.42 -10.02 17.69
CA VAL A 366 9.60 -10.08 16.48
C VAL A 366 9.65 -8.79 15.66
N MET A 367 9.72 -7.62 16.30
CA MET A 367 9.92 -6.33 15.62
C MET A 367 11.21 -6.26 14.76
N ARG A 368 12.16 -7.18 14.95
CA ARG A 368 13.40 -7.29 14.15
C ARG A 368 13.34 -8.39 13.09
N SER A 369 12.21 -9.06 12.95
CA SER A 369 12.02 -10.07 11.91
C SER A 369 12.05 -9.43 10.52
N ASN A 370 12.38 -10.22 9.52
CA ASN A 370 12.18 -9.84 8.13
C ASN A 370 10.67 -9.91 7.81
N PRO A 371 10.02 -8.80 7.43
CA PRO A 371 8.60 -8.77 7.09
C PRO A 371 8.20 -9.78 6.01
N ALA A 372 9.13 -10.16 5.12
CA ALA A 372 8.88 -11.18 4.09
C ALA A 372 8.53 -12.57 4.67
N PHE A 373 8.91 -12.87 5.90
CA PHE A 373 8.57 -14.12 6.59
C PHE A 373 7.29 -14.05 7.42
N GLN A 374 6.77 -12.84 7.65
CA GLN A 374 5.53 -12.61 8.40
C GLN A 374 4.33 -12.82 7.47
N THR A 375 4.10 -14.08 7.13
CA THR A 375 2.97 -14.46 6.28
C THR A 375 2.27 -15.67 6.86
N ASN A 376 1.03 -15.44 7.29
CA ASN A 376 0.12 -16.46 7.79
C ASN A 376 0.66 -17.23 9.02
N THR A 377 1.43 -16.58 9.90
CA THR A 377 2.15 -17.25 11.00
C THR A 377 1.29 -17.41 12.25
N ASP A 378 1.43 -18.54 12.93
CA ASP A 378 0.72 -18.76 14.21
C ASP A 378 1.31 -17.94 15.37
N LEU A 379 2.55 -17.47 15.25
CA LEU A 379 3.16 -16.53 16.20
C LEU A 379 2.40 -15.20 16.18
N ASP A 380 2.24 -14.63 15.00
CA ASP A 380 1.59 -13.34 14.82
C ASP A 380 0.10 -13.41 15.22
N ARG A 381 -0.58 -14.55 14.95
CA ARG A 381 -1.93 -14.82 15.47
C ARG A 381 -2.01 -14.75 16.99
N ARG A 382 -1.08 -15.39 17.69
CA ARG A 382 -1.04 -15.37 19.16
C ARG A 382 -0.75 -13.97 19.70
N MET A 383 0.13 -13.22 19.03
CA MET A 383 0.46 -11.84 19.42
C MET A 383 -0.74 -10.91 19.28
N ILE A 384 -1.46 -10.91 18.14
CA ILE A 384 -2.62 -10.03 17.97
C ILE A 384 -3.80 -10.43 18.88
N GLN A 385 -3.98 -11.74 19.14
CA GLN A 385 -4.95 -12.22 20.13
C GLN A 385 -4.58 -11.76 21.54
N ARG A 386 -3.30 -11.84 21.91
CA ARG A 386 -2.81 -11.35 23.21
C ARG A 386 -3.01 -9.85 23.36
N ALA A 387 -2.73 -9.07 22.32
CA ALA A 387 -3.02 -7.63 22.29
C ALA A 387 -4.51 -7.36 22.57
N GLY A 388 -5.42 -8.10 21.91
CA GLY A 388 -6.86 -8.01 22.17
C GLY A 388 -7.23 -8.33 23.63
N VAL A 389 -6.66 -9.38 24.22
CA VAL A 389 -6.89 -9.73 25.63
C VAL A 389 -6.37 -8.64 26.59
N VAL A 390 -5.20 -8.07 26.32
CA VAL A 390 -4.65 -6.96 27.11
C VAL A 390 -5.57 -5.74 27.03
N MET A 391 -5.95 -5.32 25.82
CA MET A 391 -6.87 -4.20 25.61
C MET A 391 -8.21 -4.40 26.33
N ASN A 392 -8.85 -5.57 26.17
CA ASN A 392 -10.14 -5.88 26.80
C ASN A 392 -10.11 -5.73 28.33
N ARG A 393 -8.98 -6.05 28.99
CA ARG A 393 -8.87 -5.93 30.45
C ARG A 393 -8.47 -4.53 30.93
N THR A 394 -7.77 -3.76 30.09
CA THR A 394 -7.05 -2.55 30.54
C THR A 394 -7.56 -1.24 29.96
N PHE A 395 -8.17 -1.26 28.77
CA PHE A 395 -8.63 -0.05 28.09
C PHE A 395 -10.04 0.38 28.51
N ASN A 396 -10.76 -0.45 29.26
CA ASN A 396 -12.11 -0.14 29.76
C ASN A 396 -12.16 -0.10 31.29
N LEU A 397 -11.20 0.61 31.91
CA LEU A 397 -11.15 0.76 33.36
C LEU A 397 -12.31 1.65 33.87
N PRO A 398 -12.81 1.41 35.10
CA PRO A 398 -13.82 2.26 35.72
C PRO A 398 -13.39 3.73 35.80
N PRO A 399 -14.33 4.70 35.76
CA PRO A 399 -14.04 6.13 35.74
C PRO A 399 -13.14 6.63 36.89
N GLU A 400 -13.15 5.96 38.04
CA GLU A 400 -12.30 6.35 39.17
C GLU A 400 -10.80 5.98 38.98
N LEU A 401 -10.50 5.08 38.04
CA LEU A 401 -9.15 4.60 37.71
C LEU A 401 -8.68 5.08 36.32
N ASP A 402 -9.62 5.53 35.48
CA ASP A 402 -9.42 6.08 34.14
C ASP A 402 -9.11 7.57 34.20
N SER A 403 -7.89 7.93 34.64
CA SER A 403 -7.33 9.23 34.25
C SER A 403 -6.63 9.03 32.91
N SER A 404 -7.13 9.69 31.87
CA SER A 404 -6.58 9.61 30.50
C SER A 404 -5.11 10.02 30.37
N ASN A 405 -4.51 10.53 31.46
CA ASN A 405 -3.10 10.89 31.61
C ASN A 405 -2.38 10.04 32.69
N SER A 406 -2.93 8.89 33.08
CA SER A 406 -2.26 7.97 33.98
C SER A 406 -1.02 7.39 33.29
N PRO A 407 0.16 7.38 33.93
CA PRO A 407 1.34 6.69 33.40
C PRO A 407 1.07 5.22 33.02
N LEU A 408 0.02 4.62 33.58
CA LEU A 408 -0.39 3.23 33.34
C LEU A 408 -0.96 3.07 31.94
N ASN A 409 -1.74 4.06 31.50
CA ASN A 409 -2.31 4.07 30.17
C ASN A 409 -1.22 4.20 29.11
N THR A 410 -0.22 5.06 29.34
CA THR A 410 0.95 5.22 28.47
C THR A 410 1.76 3.93 28.33
N VAL A 411 2.12 3.27 29.44
CA VAL A 411 2.93 2.04 29.41
C VAL A 411 2.20 0.88 28.73
N ILE A 412 0.91 0.69 29.04
CA ILE A 412 0.10 -0.37 28.44
C ILE A 412 -0.17 -0.06 26.97
N GLY A 413 -0.50 1.18 26.64
CA GLY A 413 -0.70 1.66 25.28
C GLY A 413 0.54 1.42 24.42
N GLN A 414 1.74 1.78 24.90
CA GLN A 414 2.98 1.51 24.18
C GLN A 414 3.19 0.00 23.96
N PHE A 415 3.02 -0.83 25.00
CA PHE A 415 3.20 -2.27 24.86
C PHE A 415 2.24 -2.91 23.86
N VAL A 416 0.97 -2.52 23.88
CA VAL A 416 -0.03 -2.97 22.90
C VAL A 416 0.32 -2.45 21.50
N GLY A 417 0.74 -1.19 21.39
CA GLY A 417 1.17 -0.59 20.13
C GLY A 417 2.35 -1.33 19.50
N ASP A 418 3.36 -1.68 20.29
CA ASP A 418 4.52 -2.45 19.86
C ASP A 418 4.10 -3.86 19.37
N MET A 419 3.20 -4.54 20.09
CA MET A 419 2.66 -5.85 19.66
C MET A 419 1.91 -5.77 18.33
N LEU A 420 1.04 -4.77 18.19
CA LEU A 420 0.25 -4.58 16.97
C LEU A 420 1.12 -4.15 15.79
N GLY A 421 2.09 -3.27 16.02
CA GLY A 421 3.08 -2.85 15.01
C GLY A 421 3.96 -4.01 14.56
N ALA A 422 4.35 -4.91 15.48
CA ALA A 422 5.12 -6.11 15.15
C ALA A 422 4.35 -7.09 14.25
N VAL A 423 3.02 -7.20 14.42
CA VAL A 423 2.17 -8.14 13.66
C VAL A 423 1.65 -7.52 12.36
N ALA A 424 1.62 -6.18 12.24
CA ALA A 424 1.03 -5.50 11.10
C ALA A 424 1.48 -6.00 9.71
N PRO A 425 2.74 -6.44 9.49
CA PRO A 425 3.15 -6.99 8.20
C PRO A 425 2.49 -8.33 7.82
N ASP A 426 1.95 -9.11 8.77
CA ASP A 426 1.22 -10.35 8.49
C ASP A 426 -0.24 -10.06 8.11
N HIS A 427 -0.43 -9.59 6.86
CA HIS A 427 -1.74 -9.21 6.35
C HIS A 427 -2.81 -10.30 6.48
N PRO A 428 -2.55 -11.60 6.20
CA PRO A 428 -3.51 -12.67 6.50
C PRO A 428 -3.98 -12.70 7.96
N VAL A 429 -3.07 -12.50 8.92
CA VAL A 429 -3.41 -12.49 10.36
C VAL A 429 -4.21 -11.24 10.74
N VAL A 430 -3.82 -10.07 10.23
CA VAL A 430 -4.57 -8.81 10.42
C VAL A 430 -5.98 -8.94 9.83
N HIS A 431 -6.08 -9.48 8.62
CA HIS A 431 -7.35 -9.79 7.96
C HIS A 431 -8.23 -10.70 8.82
N ASP A 432 -7.69 -11.81 9.34
CA ASP A 432 -8.46 -12.76 10.15
C ASP A 432 -8.99 -12.12 11.45
N MET A 433 -8.22 -11.23 12.09
CA MET A 433 -8.68 -10.46 13.26
C MET A 433 -9.79 -9.48 12.89
N LEU A 434 -9.60 -8.71 11.81
CA LEU A 434 -10.53 -7.65 11.40
C LEU A 434 -11.78 -8.15 10.69
N THR A 435 -11.81 -9.39 10.23
CA THR A 435 -13.01 -10.03 9.64
C THR A 435 -13.64 -11.07 10.57
N GLY A 436 -12.97 -11.40 11.68
CA GLY A 436 -13.37 -12.40 12.65
C GLY A 436 -14.43 -11.93 13.67
N PRO A 437 -14.82 -12.83 14.60
CA PRO A 437 -15.85 -12.55 15.59
C PRO A 437 -15.46 -11.49 16.63
N ASP A 438 -14.17 -11.29 16.86
CA ASP A 438 -13.65 -10.34 17.84
C ASP A 438 -13.43 -8.93 17.25
N ARG A 439 -13.73 -8.74 15.95
CA ARG A 439 -13.53 -7.49 15.20
C ARG A 439 -14.04 -6.26 15.95
N ASP A 440 -15.31 -6.28 16.38
CA ASP A 440 -15.96 -5.08 16.89
C ASP A 440 -15.33 -4.61 18.21
N ALA A 441 -15.06 -5.55 19.12
CA ALA A 441 -14.36 -5.25 20.37
C ALA A 441 -12.93 -4.75 20.11
N PHE A 442 -12.22 -5.41 19.20
CA PHE A 442 -10.87 -5.02 18.82
C PHE A 442 -10.82 -3.60 18.24
N LEU A 443 -11.64 -3.30 17.23
CA LEU A 443 -11.70 -1.98 16.59
C LEU A 443 -12.17 -0.90 17.57
N GLN A 444 -13.13 -1.20 18.43
CA GLN A 444 -13.56 -0.27 19.48
C GLN A 444 -12.39 0.12 20.40
N HIS A 445 -11.61 -0.85 20.85
CA HIS A 445 -10.44 -0.57 21.69
C HIS A 445 -9.37 0.23 20.97
N VAL A 446 -9.04 -0.15 19.72
CA VAL A 446 -8.01 0.54 18.93
C VAL A 446 -8.40 1.99 18.64
N LEU A 447 -9.66 2.25 18.30
CA LEU A 447 -10.14 3.57 17.86
C LEU A 447 -10.48 4.52 19.01
N GLN A 448 -10.88 4.01 20.19
CA GLN A 448 -11.24 4.86 21.32
C GLN A 448 -10.06 5.16 22.25
N HIS A 449 -8.99 4.35 22.18
CA HIS A 449 -7.80 4.53 23.00
C HIS A 449 -6.98 5.76 22.56
N ARG A 450 -6.33 6.42 23.52
CA ARG A 450 -5.41 7.53 23.26
C ARG A 450 -3.98 6.99 23.16
N TRP A 451 -3.48 6.91 21.94
CA TRP A 451 -2.10 6.51 21.65
C TRP A 451 -1.14 7.70 21.78
N GLU A 452 -0.02 7.52 22.49
CA GLU A 452 0.99 8.57 22.70
C GLU A 452 1.66 9.03 21.40
N ASP A 453 1.74 8.16 20.41
CA ASP A 453 2.31 8.43 19.08
C ASP A 453 1.25 8.88 18.05
N GLY A 454 0.05 9.26 18.52
CA GLY A 454 -1.06 9.64 17.65
C GLY A 454 -1.69 8.48 16.87
N GLY A 455 -1.35 7.23 17.21
CA GLY A 455 -1.86 6.01 16.58
C GLY A 455 -0.93 5.46 15.49
N LYS A 456 0.32 5.95 15.42
CA LYS A 456 1.27 5.61 14.35
C LYS A 456 1.64 4.12 14.34
N ALA A 457 1.87 3.52 15.50
CA ALA A 457 2.22 2.09 15.61
C ALA A 457 1.10 1.18 15.10
N VAL A 458 -0.16 1.55 15.33
CA VAL A 458 -1.35 0.76 14.94
C VAL A 458 -1.88 1.10 13.55
N ALA A 459 -1.48 2.24 12.99
CA ALA A 459 -1.85 2.69 11.64
C ALA A 459 -1.52 1.65 10.55
N ALA A 460 -0.41 0.92 10.72
CA ALA A 460 0.04 -0.11 9.79
C ALA A 460 -0.97 -1.26 9.60
N LEU A 461 -1.91 -1.47 10.54
CA LEU A 461 -2.99 -2.47 10.40
C LEU A 461 -3.97 -2.15 9.26
N PHE A 462 -4.02 -0.89 8.82
CA PHE A 462 -5.02 -0.39 7.87
C PHE A 462 -4.41 0.06 6.54
N ASP A 463 -3.24 0.69 6.58
CA ASP A 463 -2.64 1.38 5.42
C ASP A 463 -2.26 0.44 4.27
N TRP A 464 -1.95 -0.83 4.57
CA TRP A 464 -1.56 -1.84 3.57
C TRP A 464 -2.69 -2.21 2.60
N THR A 465 -3.94 -1.97 2.97
CA THR A 465 -5.11 -2.34 2.15
C THR A 465 -5.21 -1.57 0.84
N ALA A 466 -4.58 -0.39 0.76
CA ALA A 466 -4.52 0.40 -0.46
C ALA A 466 -3.48 -0.10 -1.47
N PRO A 467 -2.17 -0.25 -1.13
CA PRO A 467 -1.19 -0.79 -2.07
C PRO A 467 -1.49 -2.24 -2.47
N ALA A 468 -2.18 -3.02 -1.63
CA ALA A 468 -2.56 -4.40 -1.93
C ALA A 468 -3.82 -4.54 -2.81
N VAL A 469 -4.52 -3.45 -3.17
CA VAL A 469 -5.76 -3.47 -3.97
C VAL A 469 -5.60 -4.16 -5.33
N HIS A 470 -4.36 -4.21 -5.84
CA HIS A 470 -3.98 -4.95 -7.03
C HIS A 470 -2.86 -5.92 -6.69
N GLY A 471 -3.10 -7.23 -6.78
CA GLY A 471 -2.07 -8.23 -6.51
C GLY A 471 -2.62 -9.52 -5.90
N PRO A 472 -1.73 -10.39 -5.41
CA PRO A 472 -2.11 -11.67 -4.81
C PRO A 472 -2.95 -11.50 -3.53
N GLU A 473 -2.84 -10.37 -2.85
CA GLU A 473 -3.55 -10.04 -1.61
C GLU A 473 -4.80 -9.19 -1.80
N ALA A 474 -5.18 -8.85 -3.04
CA ALA A 474 -6.32 -7.96 -3.34
C ALA A 474 -7.62 -8.38 -2.64
N ARG A 475 -7.86 -9.70 -2.56
CA ARG A 475 -9.03 -10.25 -1.86
C ARG A 475 -9.03 -9.90 -0.37
N ILE A 476 -7.93 -10.21 0.34
CA ILE A 476 -7.86 -9.95 1.79
C ILE A 476 -7.77 -8.45 2.09
N ALA A 477 -7.19 -7.66 1.19
CA ALA A 477 -7.16 -6.20 1.30
C ALA A 477 -8.57 -5.61 1.24
N GLY A 478 -9.37 -6.02 0.23
CA GLY A 478 -10.75 -5.57 0.06
C GLY A 478 -11.66 -6.01 1.21
N GLU A 479 -11.59 -7.28 1.62
CA GLU A 479 -12.37 -7.82 2.74
C GLU A 479 -12.03 -7.10 4.07
N THR A 480 -10.74 -6.82 4.32
CA THR A 480 -10.28 -6.06 5.50
C THR A 480 -10.79 -4.62 5.48
N ALA A 481 -10.62 -3.93 4.34
CA ALA A 481 -11.06 -2.56 4.14
C ALA A 481 -12.58 -2.40 4.30
N ASN A 482 -13.35 -3.36 3.79
CA ASN A 482 -14.80 -3.38 4.00
C ASN A 482 -15.17 -3.52 5.48
N ALA A 483 -14.46 -4.40 6.20
CA ALA A 483 -14.78 -4.69 7.59
C ALA A 483 -14.56 -3.49 8.50
N TYR A 484 -13.39 -2.83 8.45
CA TYR A 484 -13.15 -1.65 9.28
C TYR A 484 -13.88 -0.40 8.75
N GLY A 485 -14.06 -0.27 7.42
CA GLY A 485 -14.86 0.81 6.83
C GLY A 485 -16.31 0.76 7.28
N SER A 486 -16.94 -0.42 7.25
CA SER A 486 -18.29 -0.63 7.76
C SER A 486 -18.39 -0.32 9.26
N PHE A 487 -17.38 -0.72 10.03
CA PHE A 487 -17.33 -0.46 11.48
C PHE A 487 -17.28 1.04 11.79
N ILE A 488 -16.35 1.80 11.21
CA ILE A 488 -16.25 3.24 11.49
C ILE A 488 -17.49 3.99 11.01
N GLY A 489 -18.08 3.55 9.90
CA GLY A 489 -19.31 4.14 9.39
C GLY A 489 -20.52 3.91 10.28
N SER A 490 -20.66 2.73 10.89
CA SER A 490 -21.78 2.43 11.79
C SER A 490 -21.59 2.95 13.22
N HIS A 491 -20.36 3.25 13.62
CA HIS A 491 -20.02 3.77 14.96
C HIS A 491 -19.64 5.25 14.95
N GLU A 492 -20.04 5.99 13.91
CA GLU A 492 -19.80 7.43 13.81
C GLU A 492 -20.18 8.21 15.09
N PRO A 493 -21.35 7.99 15.72
CA PRO A 493 -21.72 8.77 16.92
C PRO A 493 -20.71 8.63 18.07
N ASP A 494 -20.20 7.40 18.27
CA ASP A 494 -19.22 7.08 19.32
C ASP A 494 -17.83 7.61 18.97
N LEU A 495 -17.48 7.66 17.69
CA LEU A 495 -16.16 8.11 17.21
C LEU A 495 -16.06 9.63 17.04
N LEU A 496 -17.18 10.33 16.90
CA LEU A 496 -17.25 11.78 16.94
C LEU A 496 -17.27 12.33 18.37
N HIS A 497 -17.69 11.54 19.36
CA HIS A 497 -17.83 11.97 20.75
C HIS A 497 -17.11 11.01 21.71
N LEU A 498 -15.77 11.04 21.67
CA LEU A 498 -14.95 10.29 22.62
C LEU A 498 -14.91 10.98 23.98
N ARG A 499 -14.58 10.21 25.02
CA ARG A 499 -14.40 10.72 26.38
C ARG A 499 -13.37 11.85 26.41
N GLY A 500 -13.68 12.96 27.07
CA GLY A 500 -12.78 14.12 27.12
C GLY A 500 -13.03 15.13 26.01
N ASP A 501 -14.22 15.06 25.39
CA ASP A 501 -14.72 16.01 24.40
C ASP A 501 -13.77 16.10 23.19
N GLU A 502 -13.45 14.94 22.60
CA GLU A 502 -12.57 14.83 21.43
C GLU A 502 -13.21 13.93 20.38
N THR A 503 -12.88 14.18 19.11
CA THR A 503 -13.14 13.24 18.01
C THR A 503 -12.00 12.22 17.89
N VAL A 504 -12.22 11.11 17.17
CA VAL A 504 -11.16 10.13 16.91
C VAL A 504 -9.97 10.72 16.14
N GLY A 505 -10.18 11.63 15.19
CA GLY A 505 -9.10 12.30 14.44
C GLY A 505 -8.27 13.24 15.30
N GLN A 506 -8.86 13.86 16.31
CA GLN A 506 -8.11 14.66 17.30
C GLN A 506 -7.30 13.76 18.23
N ARG A 507 -7.88 12.63 18.65
CA ARG A 507 -7.22 11.68 19.55
C ARG A 507 -6.10 10.88 18.90
N SER A 508 -6.30 10.46 17.66
CA SER A 508 -5.41 9.51 16.96
C SER A 508 -5.33 9.86 15.48
N PRO A 509 -4.69 11.00 15.14
CA PRO A 509 -4.65 11.52 13.78
C PRO A 509 -3.97 10.56 12.79
N GLU A 510 -2.89 9.87 13.19
CA GLU A 510 -2.18 8.94 12.30
C GLU A 510 -3.01 7.71 11.95
N LEU A 511 -3.83 7.25 12.91
CA LEU A 511 -4.77 6.15 12.69
C LEU A 511 -5.87 6.54 11.69
N VAL A 512 -6.47 7.73 11.84
CA VAL A 512 -7.49 8.22 10.89
C VAL A 512 -6.90 8.45 9.50
N ARG A 513 -5.67 8.98 9.40
CA ARG A 513 -4.95 9.14 8.12
C ARG A 513 -4.69 7.80 7.43
N ALA A 514 -4.27 6.78 8.17
CA ALA A 514 -4.04 5.45 7.60
C ALA A 514 -5.33 4.77 7.14
N MET A 515 -6.44 4.92 7.88
CA MET A 515 -7.74 4.44 7.42
C MET A 515 -8.23 5.18 6.16
N ALA A 516 -8.03 6.49 6.08
CA ALA A 516 -8.34 7.28 4.89
C ALA A 516 -7.52 6.84 3.67
N ARG A 517 -6.21 6.58 3.85
CA ARG A 517 -5.35 6.02 2.80
C ARG A 517 -5.80 4.63 2.37
N GLY A 518 -6.03 3.72 3.33
CA GLY A 518 -6.49 2.36 3.08
C GLY A 518 -7.84 2.28 2.37
N LEU A 519 -8.79 3.19 2.69
CA LEU A 519 -10.13 3.20 2.08
C LEU A 519 -10.20 3.92 0.73
N ALA A 520 -9.22 4.75 0.39
CA ALA A 520 -9.27 5.60 -0.81
C ALA A 520 -9.53 4.84 -2.14
N PRO A 521 -8.94 3.66 -2.40
CA PRO A 521 -9.24 2.89 -3.61
C PRO A 521 -10.70 2.42 -3.69
N TYR A 522 -11.41 2.38 -2.56
CA TYR A 522 -12.75 1.80 -2.43
C TYR A 522 -13.87 2.84 -2.35
N ILE A 523 -13.58 4.12 -2.63
CA ILE A 523 -14.60 5.20 -2.66
C ILE A 523 -15.79 4.82 -3.56
N GLY A 524 -15.55 4.18 -4.71
CA GLY A 524 -16.63 3.69 -5.59
C GLY A 524 -17.55 2.68 -4.88
N ASN A 525 -16.97 1.70 -4.17
CA ASN A 525 -17.73 0.73 -3.36
C ASN A 525 -18.50 1.40 -2.20
N ILE A 526 -17.86 2.35 -1.50
CA ILE A 526 -18.43 3.05 -0.33
C ILE A 526 -19.58 3.97 -0.72
N THR A 527 -19.59 4.47 -1.96
CA THR A 527 -20.58 5.47 -2.41
C THR A 527 -21.60 4.90 -3.40
N GLY A 528 -21.41 3.65 -3.85
CA GLY A 528 -22.22 3.06 -4.91
C GLY A 528 -22.00 3.72 -6.28
N THR A 529 -20.81 4.30 -6.50
CA THR A 529 -20.42 4.98 -7.75
C THR A 529 -19.38 4.13 -8.53
N PRO A 530 -19.11 4.44 -9.81
CA PRO A 530 -18.16 3.69 -10.62
C PRO A 530 -16.74 3.61 -10.02
N GLY A 531 -15.99 2.57 -10.41
CA GLY A 531 -14.66 2.28 -9.84
C GLY A 531 -14.71 1.38 -8.60
N ALA A 532 -15.76 0.57 -8.48
CA ALA A 532 -15.89 -0.42 -7.42
C ALA A 532 -14.94 -1.60 -7.65
N VAL A 533 -14.15 -1.94 -6.63
CA VAL A 533 -13.25 -3.10 -6.63
C VAL A 533 -14.06 -4.32 -6.15
N PRO A 534 -14.20 -5.40 -6.95
CA PRO A 534 -15.03 -6.55 -6.59
C PRO A 534 -14.68 -7.18 -5.24
N GLU A 535 -13.39 -7.24 -4.92
CA GLU A 535 -12.83 -7.85 -3.72
C GLU A 535 -13.28 -7.16 -2.42
N PHE A 536 -13.64 -5.86 -2.48
CA PHE A 536 -14.18 -5.13 -1.33
C PHE A 536 -15.64 -5.46 -1.05
N GLY A 537 -16.39 -5.95 -2.05
CA GLY A 537 -17.83 -6.11 -1.94
C GLY A 537 -18.56 -4.76 -1.81
N CYS A 538 -19.57 -4.68 -0.95
CA CYS A 538 -20.40 -3.48 -0.78
C CYS A 538 -20.56 -3.11 0.69
N ILE A 539 -20.73 -1.82 0.97
CA ILE A 539 -21.20 -1.34 2.28
C ILE A 539 -22.72 -1.53 2.36
N PRO A 540 -23.31 -1.97 3.49
CA PRO A 540 -24.73 -2.40 3.56
C PRO A 540 -25.80 -1.42 3.06
N ASP A 541 -25.53 -0.11 3.02
CA ASP A 541 -26.50 0.93 2.61
C ASP A 541 -26.25 1.51 1.22
N THR A 542 -25.20 1.08 0.53
CA THR A 542 -24.81 1.57 -0.81
C THR A 542 -25.67 1.04 -1.95
N TYR A 543 -26.57 0.10 -1.65
CA TYR A 543 -27.56 -0.43 -2.59
C TYR A 543 -28.95 -0.50 -1.93
N GLY A 544 -30.00 -0.39 -2.75
CA GLY A 544 -31.40 -0.43 -2.28
C GLY A 544 -31.92 0.90 -1.74
N GLU A 545 -32.93 0.85 -0.86
CA GLU A 545 -33.73 2.00 -0.45
C GLU A 545 -32.91 3.15 0.17
N ASN A 546 -31.85 2.84 0.94
CA ASN A 546 -30.99 3.87 1.53
C ASN A 546 -30.18 4.64 0.47
N ASN A 547 -29.72 3.95 -0.58
CA ASN A 547 -29.05 4.60 -1.70
C ASN A 547 -30.05 5.42 -2.51
N GLU A 548 -31.19 4.85 -2.90
CA GLU A 548 -32.21 5.57 -3.69
C GLU A 548 -32.72 6.83 -2.98
N SER A 549 -32.91 6.76 -1.66
CA SER A 549 -33.34 7.90 -0.83
C SER A 549 -32.24 8.90 -0.50
N GLY A 550 -30.96 8.57 -0.76
CA GLY A 550 -29.81 9.38 -0.36
C GLY A 550 -29.50 9.34 1.15
N ARG A 551 -30.17 8.49 1.92
CA ARG A 551 -29.98 8.42 3.38
C ARG A 551 -28.55 8.02 3.75
N LEU A 552 -28.03 6.95 3.12
CA LEU A 552 -26.63 6.52 3.17
C LEU A 552 -25.94 6.66 4.57
N PRO A 553 -26.52 6.10 5.66
CA PRO A 553 -26.00 6.30 7.02
C PRO A 553 -24.55 5.86 7.24
N ILE A 554 -24.13 4.71 6.73
CA ILE A 554 -22.78 4.16 6.93
C ILE A 554 -21.79 4.93 6.05
N ALA A 555 -22.14 5.22 4.80
CA ALA A 555 -21.27 6.03 3.93
C ALA A 555 -21.05 7.42 4.53
N LYS A 556 -22.10 8.10 5.01
CA LYS A 556 -21.96 9.37 5.72
C LYS A 556 -21.09 9.22 6.95
N GLY A 557 -21.30 8.17 7.74
CA GLY A 557 -20.48 7.88 8.91
C GLY A 557 -18.98 7.76 8.59
N ILE A 558 -18.63 7.06 7.50
CA ILE A 558 -17.24 6.94 7.04
C ILE A 558 -16.67 8.33 6.72
N PHE A 559 -17.38 9.11 5.88
CA PHE A 559 -16.95 10.45 5.50
C PHE A 559 -16.82 11.38 6.70
N SER A 560 -17.73 11.28 7.69
CA SER A 560 -17.69 12.05 8.92
C SER A 560 -16.49 11.68 9.79
N VAL A 561 -16.30 10.40 10.08
CA VAL A 561 -15.18 9.93 10.92
C VAL A 561 -13.83 10.28 10.29
N LEU A 562 -13.64 10.04 8.99
CA LEU A 562 -12.39 10.39 8.31
C LEU A 562 -12.16 11.91 8.25
N SER A 563 -13.22 12.71 8.27
CA SER A 563 -13.11 14.18 8.25
C SER A 563 -12.73 14.80 9.59
N THR A 564 -12.62 14.00 10.65
CA THR A 564 -12.20 14.46 11.98
C THR A 564 -10.69 14.74 12.10
N ASP A 565 -9.87 14.26 11.16
CA ASP A 565 -8.49 14.72 10.96
C ASP A 565 -8.40 15.49 9.65
N ARG A 566 -7.81 16.69 9.67
CA ARG A 566 -7.78 17.58 8.50
C ARG A 566 -7.02 16.98 7.32
N THR A 567 -5.91 16.27 7.56
CA THR A 567 -5.09 15.69 6.49
C THR A 567 -5.81 14.50 5.85
N ALA A 568 -6.43 13.65 6.67
CA ALA A 568 -7.28 12.56 6.22
C ALA A 568 -8.48 13.07 5.41
N SER A 569 -9.13 14.15 5.88
CA SER A 569 -10.23 14.81 5.19
C SER A 569 -9.80 15.35 3.83
N ASP A 570 -8.73 16.16 3.78
CA ASP A 570 -8.24 16.76 2.54
C ASP A 570 -7.93 15.68 1.49
N TYR A 571 -7.27 14.59 1.91
CA TYR A 571 -6.93 13.47 1.04
C TYR A 571 -8.16 12.68 0.56
N PHE A 572 -8.98 12.16 1.47
CA PHE A 572 -10.10 11.27 1.12
C PHE A 572 -11.23 12.03 0.40
N ASN A 573 -11.62 13.19 0.94
CA ASN A 573 -12.66 14.02 0.32
C ASN A 573 -12.16 14.65 -0.98
N GLY A 574 -10.88 15.02 -1.07
CA GLY A 574 -10.29 15.49 -2.32
C GLY A 574 -10.31 14.43 -3.43
N LEU A 575 -10.08 13.16 -3.09
CA LEU A 575 -10.22 12.05 -4.05
C LEU A 575 -11.68 11.82 -4.47
N ALA A 576 -12.63 11.94 -3.54
CA ALA A 576 -14.06 11.85 -3.85
C ALA A 576 -14.53 13.01 -4.75
N ASP A 577 -14.13 14.24 -4.45
CA ASP A 577 -14.41 15.41 -5.29
C ASP A 577 -13.76 15.28 -6.67
N ARG A 578 -12.54 14.76 -6.76
CA ARG A 578 -11.91 14.45 -8.05
C ARG A 578 -12.76 13.48 -8.87
N GLN A 579 -13.32 12.44 -8.25
CA GLN A 579 -14.23 11.52 -8.95
C GLN A 579 -15.52 12.22 -9.39
N ALA A 580 -16.06 13.13 -8.58
CA ALA A 580 -17.23 13.94 -8.94
C ALA A 580 -16.95 14.83 -10.17
N VAL A 581 -15.81 15.54 -10.19
CA VAL A 581 -15.39 16.38 -11.33
C VAL A 581 -15.16 15.53 -12.59
N VAL A 582 -14.59 14.33 -12.47
CA VAL A 582 -14.42 13.40 -13.59
C VAL A 582 -15.77 12.94 -14.14
N ALA A 583 -16.74 12.63 -13.28
CA ALA A 583 -18.08 12.26 -13.70
C ALA A 583 -18.76 13.42 -14.43
N GLU A 584 -18.75 14.64 -13.87
CA GLU A 584 -19.25 15.82 -14.55
C GLU A 584 -18.53 16.08 -15.89
N SER A 585 -17.22 15.85 -15.97
CA SER A 585 -16.47 15.96 -17.24
C SER A 585 -17.01 15.02 -18.31
N ARG A 586 -17.34 13.76 -17.95
CA ARG A 586 -17.93 12.78 -18.88
C ARG A 586 -19.29 13.24 -19.38
N TYR A 587 -20.12 13.75 -18.48
CA TYR A 587 -21.40 14.33 -18.84
C TYR A 587 -21.23 15.49 -19.83
N ILE A 588 -20.33 16.44 -19.55
CA ILE A 588 -20.08 17.59 -20.43
C ILE A 588 -19.50 17.14 -21.77
N GLN A 589 -18.61 16.15 -21.80
CA GLN A 589 -18.13 15.56 -23.04
C GLN A 589 -19.30 14.96 -23.86
N ALA A 590 -20.25 14.30 -23.21
CA ALA A 590 -21.42 13.74 -23.89
C ALA A 590 -22.35 14.84 -24.45
N VAL A 591 -22.55 15.94 -23.71
CA VAL A 591 -23.29 17.14 -24.17
C VAL A 591 -22.63 17.73 -25.41
N THR A 592 -21.34 18.01 -25.32
CA THR A 592 -20.58 18.72 -26.36
C THR A 592 -20.34 17.87 -27.62
N SER A 593 -20.26 16.55 -27.47
CA SER A 593 -20.19 15.60 -28.59
C SER A 593 -21.55 15.26 -29.22
N HIS A 594 -22.64 15.92 -28.77
CA HIS A 594 -24.00 15.71 -29.28
C HIS A 594 -24.49 14.26 -29.10
N ALA A 595 -24.16 13.61 -27.99
CA ALA A 595 -24.56 12.23 -27.70
C ALA A 595 -26.10 12.12 -27.59
N PRO A 596 -26.75 11.14 -28.26
CA PRO A 596 -28.20 11.16 -28.52
C PRO A 596 -29.09 10.94 -27.28
N ASP A 597 -28.58 10.37 -26.17
CA ASP A 597 -29.36 9.88 -25.03
C ASP A 597 -29.00 10.55 -23.69
N ILE A 598 -28.57 11.81 -23.69
CA ILE A 598 -28.15 12.48 -22.45
C ILE A 598 -29.23 13.33 -21.77
N ALA A 599 -30.37 13.49 -22.42
CA ALA A 599 -31.40 14.43 -22.01
C ALA A 599 -32.45 13.78 -21.08
N GLY A 600 -32.00 12.81 -20.27
CA GLY A 600 -32.74 12.03 -19.27
C GLY A 600 -31.90 11.84 -18.01
N TYR A 601 -32.25 10.87 -17.16
CA TYR A 601 -31.41 10.51 -16.00
C TYR A 601 -29.97 10.28 -16.46
N ASN A 602 -29.04 11.04 -15.87
CA ASN A 602 -27.63 10.91 -16.16
C ASN A 602 -26.88 10.33 -14.97
N ALA A 603 -26.33 9.13 -15.15
CA ALA A 603 -25.60 8.42 -14.11
C ALA A 603 -24.36 9.21 -13.64
N ASP A 604 -23.65 9.91 -14.53
CA ASP A 604 -22.47 10.67 -14.14
C ASP A 604 -22.82 11.86 -13.22
N LEU A 605 -23.85 12.64 -13.55
CA LEU A 605 -24.34 13.71 -12.68
C LEU A 605 -24.88 13.16 -11.36
N HIS A 606 -25.59 12.03 -11.39
CA HIS A 606 -26.06 11.38 -10.18
C HIS A 606 -24.89 10.96 -9.27
N ASN A 607 -23.84 10.37 -9.84
CA ASN A 607 -22.63 9.97 -9.12
C ASN A 607 -21.91 11.19 -8.53
N ALA A 608 -21.74 12.25 -9.32
CA ALA A 608 -21.12 13.48 -8.88
C ALA A 608 -21.86 14.10 -7.68
N MET A 609 -23.19 14.20 -7.76
CA MET A 609 -23.99 14.74 -6.66
C MET A 609 -24.03 13.83 -5.43
N THR A 610 -23.90 12.52 -5.60
CA THR A 610 -23.73 11.58 -4.48
C THR A 610 -22.44 11.85 -3.74
N LEU A 611 -21.32 11.92 -4.45
CA LEU A 611 -19.99 12.16 -3.90
C LEU A 611 -19.92 13.52 -3.19
N ARG A 612 -20.38 14.60 -3.85
CA ARG A 612 -20.42 15.94 -3.24
C ARG A 612 -21.29 16.00 -2.00
N GLY A 613 -22.46 15.36 -2.03
CA GLY A 613 -23.36 15.31 -0.88
C GLY A 613 -22.73 14.60 0.32
N LEU A 614 -22.00 13.51 0.08
CA LEU A 614 -21.28 12.76 1.11
C LEU A 614 -20.08 13.53 1.66
N VAL A 615 -19.28 14.18 0.81
CA VAL A 615 -18.18 15.08 1.23
C VAL A 615 -18.71 16.17 2.14
N ASN A 616 -19.75 16.88 1.72
CA ASN A 616 -20.32 17.99 2.49
C ASN A 616 -20.95 17.52 3.80
N SER A 617 -21.64 16.38 3.80
CA SER A 617 -22.19 15.78 5.04
C SER A 617 -21.08 15.32 5.98
N GLY A 618 -20.02 14.73 5.45
CA GLY A 618 -18.85 14.30 6.22
C GLY A 618 -18.17 15.45 6.96
N ILE A 619 -17.77 16.48 6.22
CA ILE A 619 -17.11 17.67 6.77
C ILE A 619 -18.03 18.38 7.78
N HIS A 620 -19.31 18.55 7.43
CA HIS A 620 -20.28 19.18 8.32
C HIS A 620 -20.40 18.45 9.66
N ASN A 621 -20.61 17.13 9.63
CA ASN A 621 -20.75 16.36 10.87
C ASN A 621 -19.47 16.36 11.71
N ALA A 622 -18.29 16.29 11.07
CA ALA A 622 -17.01 16.34 11.78
C ALA A 622 -16.83 17.68 12.49
N VAL A 623 -17.04 18.80 11.80
CA VAL A 623 -16.89 20.15 12.36
C VAL A 623 -17.99 20.44 13.40
N GLN A 624 -19.22 19.98 13.17
CA GLN A 624 -20.29 20.03 14.16
C GLN A 624 -19.86 19.32 15.45
N ALA A 625 -19.30 18.11 15.35
CA ALA A 625 -18.80 17.39 16.51
C ALA A 625 -17.65 18.13 17.21
N GLU A 626 -16.72 18.76 16.49
CA GLU A 626 -15.67 19.58 17.11
C GLU A 626 -16.25 20.76 17.92
N ALA A 627 -17.32 21.38 17.43
CA ALA A 627 -18.00 22.46 18.16
C ALA A 627 -18.78 21.94 19.37
N GLU A 628 -19.49 20.81 19.22
CA GLU A 628 -20.20 20.12 20.31
C GLU A 628 -19.23 19.66 21.41
N ASN A 629 -18.02 19.25 21.01
CA ASN A 629 -16.90 18.90 21.86
C ASN A 629 -16.09 20.11 22.38
N HIS A 630 -16.55 21.34 22.14
CA HIS A 630 -15.91 22.59 22.60
C HIS A 630 -14.48 22.82 22.10
N GLN A 631 -14.07 22.15 21.02
CA GLN A 631 -12.74 22.30 20.40
C GLN A 631 -12.65 23.52 19.49
N ILE A 632 -13.78 23.93 18.92
CA ILE A 632 -13.92 25.19 18.20
C ILE A 632 -15.12 25.97 18.74
N ALA A 633 -15.08 27.30 18.63
CA ALA A 633 -16.23 28.11 18.98
C ALA A 633 -17.37 27.89 17.97
N GLU A 634 -18.62 27.84 18.43
CA GLU A 634 -19.80 27.60 17.56
C GLU A 634 -19.86 28.59 16.38
N ASN A 635 -19.50 29.86 16.61
CA ASN A 635 -19.49 30.89 15.58
C ASN A 635 -18.33 30.75 14.56
N ALA A 636 -17.38 29.85 14.80
CA ALA A 636 -16.28 29.53 13.88
C ALA A 636 -16.55 28.26 13.06
N ALA A 637 -17.57 27.45 13.41
CA ALA A 637 -17.86 26.17 12.76
C ALA A 637 -18.04 26.30 11.24
N ARG A 638 -18.92 27.21 10.79
CA ARG A 638 -19.15 27.45 9.36
C ARG A 638 -17.89 27.87 8.59
N ARG A 639 -17.02 28.67 9.23
CA ARG A 639 -15.75 29.09 8.63
C ARG A 639 -14.82 27.90 8.47
N ALA A 640 -14.74 27.05 9.50
CA ALA A 640 -13.95 25.83 9.49
C ALA A 640 -14.45 24.83 8.43
N GLU A 641 -15.76 24.61 8.34
CA GLU A 641 -16.40 23.78 7.29
C GLU A 641 -16.04 24.26 5.89
N TYR A 642 -16.19 25.56 5.63
CA TYR A 642 -15.82 26.13 4.33
C TYR A 642 -14.33 25.95 4.06
N ASP A 643 -13.47 26.24 5.03
CA ASP A 643 -12.01 26.17 4.84
C ASP A 643 -11.55 24.74 4.58
N GLN A 644 -12.14 23.76 5.26
CA GLN A 644 -11.86 22.33 5.06
C GLN A 644 -12.42 21.82 3.72
N SER A 645 -13.64 22.21 3.36
CA SER A 645 -14.22 21.89 2.04
C SER A 645 -13.36 22.47 0.92
N LYS A 646 -12.89 23.70 1.10
CA LYS A 646 -12.01 24.37 0.14
C LYS A 646 -10.67 23.66 0.00
N THR A 647 -10.00 23.30 1.10
CA THR A 647 -8.69 22.62 1.03
C THR A 647 -8.79 21.24 0.39
N ALA A 648 -9.80 20.45 0.75
CA ALA A 648 -10.07 19.16 0.15
C ALA A 648 -10.34 19.27 -1.36
N TYR A 649 -11.23 20.18 -1.76
CA TYR A 649 -11.57 20.40 -3.16
C TYR A 649 -10.35 20.86 -3.98
N GLU A 650 -9.61 21.85 -3.49
CA GLU A 650 -8.41 22.34 -4.17
C GLU A 650 -7.34 21.25 -4.31
N LEU A 651 -7.16 20.37 -3.31
CA LEU A 651 -6.23 19.25 -3.41
C LEU A 651 -6.67 18.25 -4.49
N GLY A 652 -7.95 17.88 -4.51
CA GLY A 652 -8.54 17.02 -5.54
C GLY A 652 -8.40 17.57 -6.96
N VAL A 653 -8.59 18.88 -7.13
CA VAL A 653 -8.44 19.55 -8.44
C VAL A 653 -6.96 19.74 -8.82
N LYS A 654 -6.06 20.09 -7.89
CA LYS A 654 -4.62 20.32 -8.19
C LYS A 654 -3.89 19.04 -8.62
N THR A 655 -4.17 17.91 -7.98
CA THR A 655 -3.58 16.60 -8.36
C THR A 655 -3.89 16.19 -9.81
N THR A 656 -4.92 16.77 -10.40
CA THR A 656 -5.33 16.56 -11.80
C THR A 656 -4.40 17.24 -12.82
N SER A 657 -3.70 18.31 -12.43
CA SER A 657 -2.85 19.12 -13.32
C SER A 657 -1.41 18.60 -13.47
N ALA A 658 -0.94 17.78 -12.53
CA ALA A 658 0.43 17.25 -12.50
C ALA A 658 0.56 15.81 -13.04
N ALA A 659 -0.52 15.04 -13.08
CA ALA A 659 -0.49 13.63 -13.50
C ALA A 659 -0.81 13.47 -15.00
N THR A 660 0.22 13.40 -15.84
CA THR A 660 0.10 12.75 -17.15
C THR A 660 -0.03 11.25 -16.95
N GLY A 661 -1.26 10.72 -16.94
CA GLY A 661 -1.49 9.30 -17.17
C GLY A 661 -2.46 8.60 -16.22
N LEU A 662 -3.48 7.99 -16.83
CA LEU A 662 -4.28 6.85 -16.34
C LEU A 662 -5.24 7.11 -15.17
N ILE A 663 -6.50 7.35 -15.53
CA ILE A 663 -7.65 6.87 -14.76
C ILE A 663 -7.67 5.35 -14.96
N PRO A 664 -7.57 4.51 -13.91
CA PRO A 664 -7.49 3.06 -14.07
C PRO A 664 -8.66 2.45 -14.86
N GLU A 665 -9.85 3.06 -14.88
CA GLU A 665 -11.04 2.43 -15.48
C GLU A 665 -12.03 3.39 -16.18
N GLY A 666 -11.57 4.51 -16.76
CA GLY A 666 -12.50 5.56 -17.18
C GLY A 666 -12.13 6.36 -18.42
N GLY A 667 -11.66 5.71 -19.48
CA GLY A 667 -11.44 6.35 -20.79
C GLY A 667 -10.34 7.44 -20.77
N ALA A 668 -9.81 7.74 -21.95
CA ALA A 668 -8.78 8.77 -22.10
C ALA A 668 -9.41 10.17 -22.05
N ILE A 669 -9.81 10.66 -20.87
CA ILE A 669 -10.07 12.09 -20.68
C ILE A 669 -8.74 12.76 -20.36
N ALA A 670 -8.37 13.77 -21.14
CA ALA A 670 -7.11 14.48 -20.95
C ALA A 670 -7.13 15.25 -19.60
N GLY A 671 -6.17 14.94 -18.71
CA GLY A 671 -6.01 15.59 -17.40
C GLY A 671 -6.10 17.13 -17.38
N PRO A 672 -5.57 17.86 -18.38
CA PRO A 672 -5.72 19.32 -18.45
C PRO A 672 -7.17 19.82 -18.51
N LEU A 673 -8.10 19.06 -19.14
CA LEU A 673 -9.50 19.46 -19.24
C LEU A 673 -10.23 19.36 -17.90
N VAL A 674 -9.91 18.33 -17.10
CA VAL A 674 -10.50 18.11 -15.77
C VAL A 674 -10.02 19.19 -14.79
N GLY A 675 -8.76 19.62 -14.87
CA GLY A 675 -8.23 20.72 -14.06
C GLY A 675 -8.88 22.08 -14.37
N ILE A 676 -9.08 22.40 -15.65
CA ILE A 676 -9.79 23.61 -16.08
C ILE A 676 -11.25 23.57 -15.64
N LEU A 677 -11.92 22.42 -15.80
CA LEU A 677 -13.29 22.25 -15.36
C LEU A 677 -13.43 22.43 -13.85
N GLY A 678 -12.58 21.79 -13.06
CA GLY A 678 -12.59 21.90 -11.60
C GLY A 678 -12.46 23.35 -11.13
N GLN A 679 -11.53 24.12 -11.70
CA GLN A 679 -11.40 25.55 -11.37
C GLN A 679 -12.63 26.38 -11.76
N ALA A 680 -13.29 26.06 -12.89
CA ALA A 680 -14.43 26.81 -13.37
C ALA A 680 -15.69 26.64 -12.51
N ILE A 681 -15.86 25.46 -11.90
CA ILE A 681 -17.03 25.12 -11.10
C ILE A 681 -16.79 25.26 -9.59
N GLU A 682 -15.55 25.41 -9.13
CA GLU A 682 -15.16 25.57 -7.71
C GLU A 682 -16.12 26.50 -6.93
N PRO A 683 -16.46 27.71 -7.40
CA PRO A 683 -17.33 28.62 -6.64
C PRO A 683 -18.79 28.14 -6.58
N GLY A 684 -19.19 27.28 -7.52
CA GLY A 684 -20.47 26.59 -7.50
C GLY A 684 -20.51 25.45 -6.49
N VAL A 685 -19.40 24.77 -6.31
CA VAL A 685 -19.23 23.66 -5.36
C VAL A 685 -19.13 24.18 -3.93
N LEU A 686 -18.23 25.14 -3.68
CA LEU A 686 -17.94 25.65 -2.34
C LEU A 686 -19.00 26.62 -1.81
N GLY A 687 -19.71 27.32 -2.71
CA GLY A 687 -20.61 28.40 -2.31
C GLY A 687 -19.86 29.68 -1.87
N PRO A 688 -20.58 30.71 -1.38
CA PRO A 688 -19.96 31.94 -0.91
C PRO A 688 -19.18 31.69 0.38
N ALA A 689 -18.05 32.41 0.54
CA ALA A 689 -17.34 32.44 1.80
C ALA A 689 -18.28 32.94 2.91
N PRO A 690 -18.35 32.25 4.06
CA PRO A 690 -19.26 32.64 5.13
C PRO A 690 -18.94 34.03 5.67
N THR A 691 -19.98 34.82 5.91
CA THR A 691 -19.91 36.12 6.61
C THR A 691 -19.79 35.90 8.12
N ASP A 692 -19.26 36.88 8.87
CA ASP A 692 -19.06 36.84 10.34
C ASP A 692 -20.36 36.79 11.17
N THR A 693 -21.48 36.36 10.58
CA THR A 693 -22.76 36.23 11.25
C THR A 693 -22.76 34.94 12.08
N PRO A 694 -22.90 35.01 13.41
CA PRO A 694 -22.91 33.83 14.26
C PRO A 694 -24.13 32.96 13.96
N ILE A 695 -23.90 31.67 13.72
CA ILE A 695 -24.94 30.66 13.53
C ILE A 695 -24.57 29.46 14.41
N PRO A 696 -25.55 28.74 14.99
CA PRO A 696 -25.27 27.56 15.80
C PRO A 696 -24.46 26.52 15.03
N ALA A 697 -23.65 25.73 15.74
CA ALA A 697 -22.91 24.62 15.15
C ALA A 697 -23.86 23.59 14.48
N ASP A 698 -24.98 23.29 15.14
CA ASP A 698 -26.07 22.52 14.57
C ASP A 698 -26.90 23.37 13.60
N HIS A 699 -26.63 23.23 12.30
CA HIS A 699 -27.32 23.96 11.25
C HIS A 699 -27.51 23.09 10.00
N PRO A 700 -28.58 23.30 9.22
CA PRO A 700 -28.77 22.51 8.01
C PRO A 700 -27.72 22.87 6.95
N LEU A 701 -27.27 21.86 6.19
CA LEU A 701 -26.49 22.07 4.97
C LEU A 701 -27.28 22.86 3.93
N ASP A 702 -26.57 23.70 3.17
CA ASP A 702 -27.16 24.45 2.07
C ASP A 702 -27.68 23.52 0.97
N ILE A 703 -28.96 23.70 0.62
CA ILE A 703 -29.58 22.99 -0.49
C ILE A 703 -29.07 23.50 -1.84
N MET A 704 -29.02 22.61 -2.83
CA MET A 704 -28.79 22.99 -4.21
C MET A 704 -30.06 23.65 -4.78
N SER A 705 -29.93 24.92 -5.17
CA SER A 705 -30.97 25.67 -5.87
C SER A 705 -30.89 25.45 -7.39
N ILE A 706 -31.98 25.77 -8.10
CA ILE A 706 -32.01 25.71 -9.57
C ILE A 706 -30.95 26.60 -10.21
N GLY A 707 -30.80 27.85 -9.75
CA GLY A 707 -29.76 28.75 -10.25
C GLY A 707 -28.33 28.27 -9.96
N ARG A 708 -28.12 27.52 -8.86
CA ARG A 708 -26.82 26.91 -8.56
C ARG A 708 -26.51 25.78 -9.55
N ALA A 709 -27.45 24.86 -9.74
CA ALA A 709 -27.30 23.73 -10.66
C ALA A 709 -27.13 24.20 -12.12
N ASP A 710 -27.97 25.13 -12.58
CA ASP A 710 -27.86 25.70 -13.93
C ASP A 710 -26.49 26.38 -14.13
N ARG A 711 -26.05 27.19 -13.16
CA ARG A 711 -24.73 27.86 -13.23
C ARG A 711 -23.60 26.85 -13.33
N GLU A 712 -23.64 25.78 -12.56
CA GLU A 712 -22.60 24.75 -12.54
C GLU A 712 -22.46 24.07 -13.91
N ILE A 713 -23.57 23.60 -14.48
CA ILE A 713 -23.61 23.00 -15.82
C ILE A 713 -23.13 24.00 -16.87
N LEU A 714 -23.64 25.22 -16.85
CA LEU A 714 -23.30 26.23 -17.84
C LEU A 714 -21.82 26.66 -17.74
N ASN A 715 -21.28 26.80 -16.54
CA ASN A 715 -19.85 27.08 -16.33
C ASN A 715 -18.98 25.93 -16.83
N ALA A 716 -19.42 24.70 -16.61
CA ALA A 716 -18.74 23.52 -17.12
C ALA A 716 -18.70 23.46 -18.66
N VAL A 717 -19.82 23.80 -19.31
CA VAL A 717 -19.91 23.91 -20.78
C VAL A 717 -19.02 25.03 -21.30
N ILE A 718 -19.05 26.22 -20.67
CA ILE A 718 -18.20 27.35 -21.05
C ILE A 718 -16.71 26.98 -20.92
N ALA A 719 -16.33 26.30 -19.83
CA ALA A 719 -14.97 25.84 -19.58
C ALA A 719 -14.48 24.82 -20.63
N SER A 720 -15.38 24.04 -21.22
CA SER A 720 -15.07 23.13 -22.34
C SER A 720 -14.80 23.86 -23.67
N GLY A 721 -14.97 25.18 -23.72
CA GLY A 721 -14.81 26.00 -24.92
C GLY A 721 -16.10 26.15 -25.75
N HIS A 722 -17.22 25.59 -25.31
CA HIS A 722 -18.51 25.76 -25.96
C HIS A 722 -19.13 27.10 -25.57
N ARG A 723 -19.69 27.81 -26.55
CA ARG A 723 -20.36 29.09 -26.31
C ARG A 723 -21.78 28.82 -25.83
N VAL A 724 -22.21 29.59 -24.83
CA VAL A 724 -23.59 29.59 -24.33
C VAL A 724 -24.21 30.93 -24.67
N GLU A 725 -25.31 30.92 -25.42
CA GLU A 725 -26.08 32.14 -25.73
C GLU A 725 -27.03 32.52 -24.59
N GLY A 726 -27.47 33.79 -24.56
CA GLY A 726 -28.48 34.27 -23.61
C GLY A 726 -27.96 34.64 -22.21
N ILE A 727 -26.65 34.48 -21.95
CA ILE A 727 -26.02 34.95 -20.71
C ILE A 727 -25.66 36.44 -20.82
N PRO A 728 -26.15 37.30 -19.91
CA PRO A 728 -25.74 38.70 -19.88
C PRO A 728 -24.23 38.85 -19.65
N LEU A 729 -23.55 39.67 -20.45
CA LEU A 729 -22.11 39.95 -20.26
C LEU A 729 -21.74 40.37 -18.83
N PRO A 730 -22.55 41.18 -18.10
CA PRO A 730 -22.26 41.51 -16.70
C PRO A 730 -22.26 40.30 -15.76
N TYR A 731 -22.90 39.19 -16.13
CA TYR A 731 -22.91 37.97 -15.31
C TYR A 731 -21.59 37.21 -15.40
N LEU A 732 -20.73 37.53 -16.38
CA LEU A 732 -19.45 36.87 -16.56
C LEU A 732 -18.36 37.51 -15.70
N ILE A 733 -17.77 36.69 -14.83
CA ILE A 733 -16.63 36.99 -13.99
C ILE A 733 -15.50 36.06 -14.43
N ASP A 734 -14.41 36.63 -14.95
CA ASP A 734 -13.19 35.90 -15.31
C ASP A 734 -13.44 34.70 -16.24
N GLY A 735 -14.40 34.84 -17.17
CA GLY A 735 -14.73 33.83 -18.16
C GLY A 735 -15.78 32.80 -17.72
N ARG A 736 -16.31 32.88 -16.51
CA ARG A 736 -17.41 32.03 -16.00
C ARG A 736 -18.60 32.88 -15.52
N ILE A 737 -19.76 32.27 -15.36
CA ILE A 737 -20.94 32.90 -14.74
C ILE A 737 -20.68 33.02 -13.23
N GLY A 738 -20.73 34.25 -12.74
CA GLY A 738 -20.54 34.60 -11.32
C GLY A 738 -21.76 34.26 -10.47
N SER A 739 -21.55 34.00 -9.17
CA SER A 739 -22.65 33.84 -8.20
C SER A 739 -23.44 35.13 -8.00
N PRO A 740 -24.70 35.04 -7.52
CA PRO A 740 -25.44 36.23 -7.12
C PRO A 740 -24.66 37.13 -6.15
N ASP A 741 -23.92 36.54 -5.20
CA ASP A 741 -23.10 37.28 -4.23
C ASP A 741 -21.87 37.93 -4.87
N GLU A 742 -21.19 37.23 -5.80
CA GLU A 742 -20.05 37.78 -6.54
C GLU A 742 -20.48 38.94 -7.45
N LEU A 743 -21.64 38.82 -8.09
CA LEU A 743 -22.24 39.86 -8.92
C LEU A 743 -22.63 41.07 -8.06
N LEU A 744 -23.27 40.83 -6.92
CA LEU A 744 -23.62 41.88 -5.97
C LEU A 744 -22.37 42.60 -5.44
N GLY A 745 -21.31 41.85 -5.12
CA GLY A 745 -20.01 42.40 -4.71
C GLY A 745 -19.34 43.29 -5.77
N ARG A 746 -19.64 43.07 -7.05
CA ARG A 746 -19.22 43.93 -8.19
C ARG A 746 -20.22 45.05 -8.51
N GLY A 747 -21.25 45.25 -7.68
CA GLY A 747 -22.26 46.29 -7.86
C GLY A 747 -23.29 45.97 -8.94
N ILE A 748 -23.46 44.70 -9.30
CA ILE A 748 -24.40 44.22 -10.32
C ILE A 748 -25.64 43.67 -9.60
N PRO A 749 -26.74 44.43 -9.53
CA PRO A 749 -27.92 44.00 -8.80
C PRO A 749 -28.63 42.88 -9.56
N VAL A 750 -28.75 41.72 -8.94
CA VAL A 750 -29.50 40.58 -9.45
C VAL A 750 -30.48 40.09 -8.38
N THR A 751 -31.74 39.91 -8.76
CA THR A 751 -32.70 39.21 -7.90
C THR A 751 -32.60 37.71 -8.19
N SER A 752 -32.64 36.86 -7.16
CA SER A 752 -32.52 35.40 -7.33
C SER A 752 -33.47 34.86 -8.39
N GLY A 753 -34.76 35.25 -8.38
CA GLY A 753 -35.71 34.79 -9.39
C GLY A 753 -35.40 35.23 -10.84
N ALA A 754 -34.84 36.43 -11.05
CA ALA A 754 -34.47 36.89 -12.40
C ALA A 754 -33.15 36.26 -12.87
N TYR A 755 -32.22 36.02 -11.94
CA TYR A 755 -30.98 35.31 -12.19
C TYR A 755 -31.26 33.87 -12.60
N ASP A 756 -32.01 33.13 -11.79
CA ASP A 756 -32.40 31.74 -12.04
C ASP A 756 -33.13 31.60 -13.38
N ALA A 757 -34.17 32.41 -13.62
CA ALA A 757 -34.91 32.39 -14.89
C ALA A 757 -34.05 32.75 -16.12
N THR A 758 -32.94 33.46 -15.94
CA THR A 758 -32.00 33.74 -17.03
C THR A 758 -31.12 32.52 -17.32
N LEU A 759 -30.61 31.87 -16.29
CA LEU A 759 -29.79 30.68 -16.45
C LEU A 759 -30.59 29.49 -16.99
N SER A 760 -31.80 29.24 -16.48
CA SER A 760 -32.63 28.14 -16.97
C SER A 760 -33.01 28.32 -18.45
N ARG A 761 -33.20 29.56 -18.90
CA ARG A 761 -33.41 29.87 -20.33
C ARG A 761 -32.15 29.64 -21.17
N ALA A 762 -30.98 30.00 -20.66
CA ALA A 762 -29.72 29.75 -21.34
C ALA A 762 -29.42 28.24 -21.44
N LEU A 763 -29.66 27.49 -20.37
CA LEU A 763 -29.54 26.04 -20.36
C LEU A 763 -30.51 25.39 -21.34
N ALA A 764 -31.79 25.77 -21.31
CA ALA A 764 -32.77 25.28 -22.28
C ALA A 764 -32.39 25.65 -23.72
N GLY A 765 -31.84 26.84 -23.95
CA GLY A 765 -31.31 27.29 -25.24
C GLY A 765 -30.17 26.40 -25.74
N LEU A 766 -29.20 26.11 -24.88
CA LEU A 766 -28.09 25.19 -25.17
C LEU A 766 -28.59 23.80 -25.58
N PHE A 767 -29.52 23.22 -24.83
CA PHE A 767 -30.08 21.91 -25.17
C PHE A 767 -30.87 21.93 -26.48
N THR A 768 -31.58 23.03 -26.76
CA THR A 768 -32.29 23.22 -28.04
C THR A 768 -31.32 23.30 -29.21
N GLU A 769 -30.19 23.97 -29.04
CA GLU A 769 -29.12 24.08 -30.04
C GLU A 769 -28.54 22.69 -30.36
N ILE A 770 -28.22 21.90 -29.34
CA ILE A 770 -27.51 20.62 -29.48
C ILE A 770 -28.46 19.51 -29.98
N TYR A 771 -29.71 19.45 -29.48
CA TYR A 771 -30.62 18.31 -29.69
C TYR A 771 -31.86 18.60 -30.54
N GLY A 772 -32.06 19.86 -30.94
CA GLY A 772 -33.24 20.31 -31.67
C GLY A 772 -34.45 20.57 -30.75
N ALA A 773 -35.52 21.10 -31.34
CA ALA A 773 -36.68 21.62 -30.62
C ALA A 773 -37.71 20.56 -30.15
N ASP A 774 -37.34 19.28 -30.02
CA ASP A 774 -38.27 18.22 -29.60
C ASP A 774 -38.57 18.31 -28.10
N PRO A 775 -39.77 18.76 -27.67
CA PRO A 775 -40.12 18.96 -26.27
C PRO A 775 -40.06 17.67 -25.44
N ALA A 776 -40.19 16.49 -26.07
CA ALA A 776 -40.15 15.19 -25.41
C ALA A 776 -38.74 14.77 -24.96
N ARG A 777 -37.70 15.51 -25.40
CA ARG A 777 -36.29 15.31 -25.01
C ARG A 777 -35.80 16.29 -23.95
N TYR A 778 -36.64 17.18 -23.39
CA TYR A 778 -36.23 18.11 -22.34
C TYR A 778 -36.46 17.50 -20.96
N VAL A 779 -35.61 16.55 -20.52
CA VAL A 779 -35.40 16.38 -19.07
C VAL A 779 -34.28 17.32 -18.70
N MET A 780 -34.58 18.26 -17.81
CA MET A 780 -33.59 19.24 -17.41
C MET A 780 -32.63 18.60 -16.39
N PRO A 781 -31.32 18.50 -16.72
CA PRO A 781 -30.30 17.79 -15.93
C PRO A 781 -30.05 18.42 -14.55
N ASP A 782 -30.29 19.72 -14.43
CA ASP A 782 -30.28 20.50 -13.18
C ASP A 782 -31.25 19.91 -12.14
N LYS A 783 -32.44 19.47 -12.57
CA LYS A 783 -33.44 18.87 -11.67
C LYS A 783 -32.92 17.59 -11.03
N ASP A 784 -32.28 16.73 -11.80
CA ASP A 784 -31.73 15.47 -11.29
C ASP A 784 -30.53 15.72 -10.36
N MET A 785 -29.70 16.73 -10.67
CA MET A 785 -28.64 17.16 -9.76
C MET A 785 -29.20 17.65 -8.42
N ILE A 786 -30.18 18.55 -8.46
CA ILE A 786 -30.85 19.11 -7.27
C ILE A 786 -31.47 18.00 -6.43
N LEU A 787 -32.25 17.11 -7.06
CA LEU A 787 -32.93 16.03 -6.36
C LEU A 787 -31.95 15.10 -5.67
N ARG A 788 -30.86 14.71 -6.36
CA ARG A 788 -29.88 13.80 -5.79
C ARG A 788 -29.06 14.45 -4.68
N TYR A 789 -28.48 15.63 -4.93
CA TYR A 789 -27.66 16.32 -3.93
C TYR A 789 -28.48 16.59 -2.66
N ASN A 790 -29.70 17.13 -2.81
CA ASN A 790 -30.55 17.43 -1.66
C ASN A 790 -31.04 16.16 -0.94
N ALA A 791 -31.27 15.06 -1.65
CA ALA A 791 -31.61 13.78 -1.01
C ALA A 791 -30.46 13.30 -0.10
N VAL A 792 -29.21 13.50 -0.51
CA VAL A 792 -28.04 13.14 0.29
C VAL A 792 -27.84 14.12 1.45
N THR A 793 -27.99 15.43 1.27
CA THR A 793 -27.66 16.43 2.30
C THR A 793 -28.81 16.79 3.25
N ASN A 794 -30.05 16.42 2.96
CA ASN A 794 -31.22 16.79 3.79
C ASN A 794 -31.21 16.15 5.19
N ASP A 795 -30.54 15.01 5.36
CA ASP A 795 -30.30 14.40 6.66
C ASP A 795 -28.79 14.08 6.78
N PRO A 796 -27.96 15.07 7.13
CA PRO A 796 -26.51 14.92 7.04
C PRO A 796 -25.97 13.94 8.08
N ASN A 797 -26.63 13.78 9.23
CA ASN A 797 -26.31 12.79 10.24
C ASN A 797 -27.53 11.90 10.61
N PRO A 798 -27.80 10.84 9.82
CA PRO A 798 -28.92 9.94 10.07
C PRO A 798 -28.69 8.98 11.26
N LEU A 799 -27.46 8.88 11.80
CA LEU A 799 -27.11 8.00 12.93
C LEU A 799 -27.24 8.69 14.29
N LYS A 800 -27.24 10.02 14.33
CA LYS A 800 -27.46 10.83 15.56
C LYS A 800 -28.86 10.71 16.17
N ARG A 801 -29.81 10.05 15.51
CA ARG A 801 -31.25 10.04 15.88
C ARG A 801 -31.68 8.86 16.75
#